data_AF-A0A8H7NHH5-F1
#
_entry.id   AF-A0A8H7NHH5-F1
#
_cell.length_a   1.000
_cell.length_b   1.000
_cell.length_c   1.000
_cell.angle_alpha   90.00
_cell.angle_beta   90.00
_cell.angle_gamma   90.00
#
_symmetry.space_group_name_H-M   'P 1'
#
loop_
_entity.id
_entity.type
_entity.pdbx_description
1 polymer ?
#
loop_
_entity_poly.entity_id
_entity_poly.type
_entity_poly.pdbx_seq_one_letter_code
_entity_poly.pdbx_strand_id
1 'polypeptide(L)'
;MTDQNRSKVIQEHPIGNGLNAFRTSFNSICEDRNISPDPAAVEHLGQEDLQNLVLVLLSTLQIHPAARLLCSSGNGKNLFDDLLRLNSAVNSGEFEPDRIKPLLRSAVTDTPDDTVIWNHLYEAVTESTPPPRPIPSSIQQTPLSQNTSGLVNSSEFRQNVDPILKLELEHLYTGLPNFHKAFFGDVPDLDRVSEAVFRRCTDGDHPLFTDGWTGWPATAKESEVLAWFGGLIPKLEAFACDHIPTLATRRKLLAQPRTPLIGSTGKRSMDIGFVDSDITYNPDFEDSRYRWSHILVAGELKSNPKADTASIAWIDLARYVREVFGAQENRRFVLGFTLCGSLMRVWEFDRLGGSPPNNSTLTPDCSMAPTTRLPPDSDPEYSDPDSEYSDESDIESVFDNDGHEGSECGSDETVFEEPPDDDEVDFEDAVNLFGGNTHPPEYYQNAVKEFDEGYYDGQDYSPGSGVLLDAIEDTWKEFCKVVNRDPKESYVSLSIGILYNFFNWRLNQKANKDGRKLCGTKKKSSLSTYWKVFRLCVERATGDKIDPKLNRKMHRALRDLAKKHGLSDEKRVNRCMTIEDLSEQIQTTLSTTEKSFQLGEIRILAVLFLLLLAPAGARPASILRLRFGDIRAVLARDPEGGAHNILTRFTLAFTKTYLGVKDAKTFTVPENFFDPSLFLSPHVYLLGIMFRHQVFKAPSLISPDKLNMLDIHAGEKELPLPLKKEFDDCLVFRRAVKTLTGYDISMDAPITYGMMARWIRRIGEILGFEYATIPYSLRYAAANGFDQSVDISEALRNLALDHANSVPFQRHYLGREVNADTWAILRGQKPQQALIKQACSVGHSISKRRPTDLTAEQAASINTHPLIRKLELQLRRMKRGSNERVEALRRLRNEKLRLKRSLKENIRHEWTDNQAVDDIERQLRGEWNPNQVVDKGCRPQGSAQKYLVQALAAKCDNTIEGYYRRRNNAINAIIIYCTVEEGPTIRRKNASSAKPQHLYCIDTQEEGPLQKALKSR
;
A
#
# COMPACT_ATOMS: atom_id res chain seq x y z
N MET A 1 19.89 46.03 -23.17
CA MET A 1 18.86 47.11 -23.30
C MET A 1 17.96 47.27 -22.06
N THR A 2 17.99 46.37 -21.08
CA THR A 2 17.12 46.39 -19.88
C THR A 2 17.45 47.50 -18.86
N ASP A 3 18.73 47.84 -18.67
CA ASP A 3 19.13 48.81 -17.63
C ASP A 3 18.74 50.26 -17.95
N GLN A 4 18.72 50.63 -19.23
CA GLN A 4 18.37 51.97 -19.71
C GLN A 4 16.87 52.28 -19.50
N ASN A 5 16.01 51.25 -19.63
CA ASN A 5 14.57 51.37 -19.42
C ASN A 5 14.23 51.44 -17.92
N ARG A 6 14.97 50.69 -17.07
CA ARG A 6 14.85 50.74 -15.61
C ARG A 6 15.21 52.11 -15.04
N SER A 7 16.35 52.66 -15.44
CA SER A 7 16.79 53.99 -15.00
C SER A 7 15.78 55.07 -15.39
N LYS A 8 15.14 54.93 -16.56
CA LYS A 8 14.11 55.86 -17.04
C LYS A 8 12.83 55.79 -16.18
N VAL A 9 12.35 54.58 -15.87
CA VAL A 9 11.17 54.38 -15.00
C VAL A 9 11.42 54.92 -13.58
N ILE A 10 12.62 54.73 -13.02
CA ILE A 10 12.97 55.25 -11.68
C ILE A 10 13.03 56.79 -11.70
N GLN A 11 13.58 57.40 -12.76
CA GLN A 11 13.61 58.87 -12.90
C GLN A 11 12.23 59.49 -13.13
N GLU A 12 11.35 58.82 -13.87
CA GLU A 12 9.97 59.27 -14.14
C GLU A 12 9.04 59.08 -12.93
N HIS A 13 9.40 58.19 -11.99
CA HIS A 13 8.64 57.88 -10.78
C HIS A 13 9.54 57.86 -9.54
N PRO A 14 10.00 59.03 -9.04
CA PRO A 14 10.80 59.10 -7.83
C PRO A 14 9.97 58.74 -6.59
N ILE A 15 10.60 58.08 -5.61
CA ILE A 15 9.97 57.62 -4.37
C ILE A 15 9.57 58.82 -3.50
N GLY A 16 10.40 59.87 -3.47
CA GLY A 16 10.13 61.12 -2.78
C GLY A 16 9.69 60.94 -1.32
N ASN A 17 8.54 61.50 -0.96
CA ASN A 17 7.96 61.41 0.40
C ASN A 17 7.31 60.05 0.71
N GLY A 18 7.35 59.08 -0.22
CA GLY A 18 6.71 57.78 -0.05
C GLY A 18 7.18 57.01 1.19
N LEU A 19 8.45 57.18 1.59
CA LEU A 19 9.04 56.50 2.74
C LEU A 19 8.73 57.14 4.11
N ASN A 20 7.95 58.23 4.16
CA ASN A 20 7.70 58.94 5.41
C ASN A 20 6.98 58.08 6.46
N ALA A 21 6.05 57.21 6.03
CA ALA A 21 5.37 56.29 6.95
C ALA A 21 6.37 55.30 7.58
N PHE A 22 7.25 54.73 6.77
CA PHE A 22 8.34 53.85 7.23
C PHE A 22 9.30 54.57 8.19
N ARG A 23 9.73 55.80 7.86
CA ARG A 23 10.65 56.59 8.71
C ARG A 23 10.03 56.99 10.03
N THR A 24 8.74 57.34 10.05
CA THR A 24 8.01 57.60 11.30
C THR A 24 7.95 56.34 12.17
N SER A 25 7.67 55.17 11.59
CA SER A 25 7.69 53.90 12.31
C SER A 25 9.08 53.55 12.85
N PHE A 26 10.15 53.80 12.08
CA PHE A 26 11.53 53.60 12.51
C PHE A 26 11.90 54.51 13.68
N ASN A 27 11.59 55.81 13.59
CA ASN A 27 11.88 56.77 14.64
C ASN A 27 11.13 56.44 15.94
N SER A 28 9.85 56.06 15.84
CA SER A 28 9.05 55.64 16.99
C SER A 28 9.64 54.41 17.69
N ILE A 29 10.10 53.41 16.93
CA ILE A 29 10.74 52.21 17.49
C ILE A 29 12.08 52.56 18.15
N CYS A 30 12.88 53.45 17.54
CA CYS A 30 14.12 53.92 18.13
C CYS A 30 13.89 54.71 19.44
N GLU A 31 12.86 55.56 19.49
CA GLU A 31 12.44 56.28 20.71
C GLU A 31 12.01 55.32 21.83
N ASP A 32 11.16 54.34 21.52
CA ASP A 32 10.68 53.34 22.48
C ASP A 32 11.82 52.47 23.06
N ARG A 33 12.87 52.24 22.26
CA ARG A 33 14.05 51.46 22.65
C ARG A 33 15.20 52.30 23.23
N ASN A 34 15.05 53.62 23.34
CA ASN A 34 16.11 54.57 23.72
C ASN A 34 17.38 54.48 22.84
N ILE A 35 17.22 54.27 21.53
CA ILE A 35 18.31 54.19 20.54
C ILE A 35 18.30 55.47 19.69
N SER A 36 19.48 56.00 19.34
CA SER A 36 19.56 57.15 18.44
C SER A 36 19.08 56.75 17.03
N PRO A 37 18.19 57.53 16.37
CA PRO A 37 17.65 57.18 15.07
C PRO A 37 18.66 57.47 13.96
N ASP A 38 19.67 56.60 13.83
CA ASP A 38 20.65 56.60 12.75
C ASP A 38 20.56 55.29 11.93
N PRO A 39 21.14 55.22 10.72
CA PRO A 39 21.12 53.99 9.93
C PRO A 39 21.81 52.79 10.62
N ALA A 40 22.72 53.01 11.57
CA ALA A 40 23.40 51.94 12.32
C ALA A 40 22.50 51.34 13.42
N ALA A 41 21.42 52.03 13.81
CA ALA A 41 20.43 51.52 14.75
C ALA A 41 19.71 50.27 14.24
N VAL A 42 19.62 50.06 12.91
CA VAL A 42 19.05 48.85 12.29
C VAL A 42 19.73 47.55 12.79
N GLU A 43 21.02 47.60 13.16
CA GLU A 43 21.73 46.43 13.70
C GLU A 43 21.36 46.05 15.13
N HIS A 44 20.77 47.00 15.87
CA HIS A 44 20.50 46.87 17.29
C HIS A 44 19.02 46.57 17.57
N LEU A 45 18.20 46.44 16.52
CA LEU A 45 16.77 46.12 16.62
C LEU A 45 16.56 44.61 16.77
N GLY A 46 15.59 44.23 17.60
CA GLY A 46 15.16 42.85 17.75
C GLY A 46 14.47 42.33 16.48
N GLN A 47 14.39 41.00 16.34
CA GLN A 47 13.83 40.35 15.14
C GLN A 47 12.37 40.74 14.86
N GLU A 48 11.54 40.88 15.90
CA GLU A 48 10.13 41.28 15.78
C GLU A 48 9.98 42.74 15.32
N ASP A 49 10.80 43.66 15.86
CA ASP A 49 10.82 45.07 15.46
C ASP A 49 11.28 45.22 14.00
N LEU A 50 12.31 44.46 13.61
CA LEU A 50 12.84 44.45 12.26
C LEU A 50 11.83 43.87 11.26
N GLN A 51 11.13 42.79 11.61
CA GLN A 51 10.07 42.20 10.79
C GLN A 51 8.95 43.22 10.53
N ASN A 52 8.47 43.92 11.57
CA ASN A 52 7.44 44.94 11.44
C ASN A 52 7.89 46.10 10.53
N LEU A 53 9.12 46.57 10.68
CA LEU A 53 9.69 47.64 9.83
C LEU A 53 9.81 47.22 8.37
N VAL A 54 10.24 45.99 8.11
CA VAL A 54 10.35 45.44 6.76
C VAL A 54 8.97 45.37 6.09
N LEU A 55 7.94 44.91 6.80
CA LEU A 55 6.58 44.83 6.25
C LEU A 55 6.03 46.21 5.86
N VAL A 56 6.29 47.24 6.67
CA VAL A 56 5.89 48.62 6.36
C VAL A 56 6.64 49.15 5.12
N LEU A 57 7.95 48.90 5.02
CA LEU A 57 8.77 49.33 3.89
C LEU A 57 8.36 48.63 2.58
N LEU A 58 8.24 47.30 2.61
CA LEU A 58 7.87 46.52 1.43
C LEU A 58 6.46 46.83 0.96
N SER A 59 5.49 47.03 1.87
CA SER A 59 4.13 47.46 1.51
C SER A 59 4.14 48.83 0.83
N THR A 60 4.95 49.76 1.32
CA THR A 60 5.11 51.11 0.76
C THR A 60 5.70 51.07 -0.66
N LEU A 61 6.76 50.28 -0.86
CA LEU A 61 7.39 50.11 -2.17
C LEU A 61 6.50 49.31 -3.14
N GLN A 62 5.69 48.37 -2.64
CA GLN A 62 4.78 47.57 -3.44
C GLN A 62 3.64 48.40 -4.05
N ILE A 63 3.06 49.34 -3.29
CA ILE A 63 2.00 50.20 -3.82
C ILE A 63 2.53 51.33 -4.71
N HIS A 64 3.86 51.50 -4.79
CA HIS A 64 4.48 52.53 -5.61
C HIS A 64 4.27 52.23 -7.11
N PRO A 65 3.91 53.23 -7.95
CA PRO A 65 3.63 53.01 -9.37
C PRO A 65 4.78 52.33 -10.13
N ALA A 66 6.03 52.66 -9.76
CA ALA A 66 7.22 52.04 -10.35
C ALA A 66 7.24 50.51 -10.19
N ALA A 67 6.73 49.93 -9.09
CA ALA A 67 6.75 48.49 -8.87
C ALA A 67 5.96 47.69 -9.92
N ARG A 68 4.94 48.29 -10.54
CA ARG A 68 4.15 47.64 -11.62
C ARG A 68 4.78 47.80 -13.00
N LEU A 69 5.65 48.81 -13.16
CA LEU A 69 6.33 49.15 -14.41
C LEU A 69 7.73 48.53 -14.50
N LEU A 70 8.35 48.28 -13.35
CA LEU A 70 9.63 47.62 -13.20
C LEU A 70 9.45 46.11 -13.44
N CYS A 71 10.35 45.52 -14.25
CA CYS A 71 10.31 44.11 -14.61
C CYS A 71 10.61 43.22 -13.39
N SER A 72 10.05 42.01 -13.38
CA SER A 72 10.39 41.01 -12.35
C SER A 72 11.84 40.55 -12.50
N SER A 73 12.46 40.20 -11.37
CA SER A 73 13.76 39.53 -11.31
C SER A 73 13.68 38.01 -11.35
N GLY A 74 12.47 37.45 -11.24
CA GLY A 74 12.18 36.01 -11.29
C GLY A 74 11.04 35.67 -12.26
N ASN A 75 10.31 34.58 -11.99
CA ASN A 75 9.17 34.13 -12.83
C ASN A 75 7.88 34.97 -12.64
N GLY A 76 7.96 36.16 -12.04
CA GLY A 76 6.83 37.06 -11.79
C GLY A 76 6.51 37.93 -13.01
N LYS A 77 5.35 38.59 -13.03
CA LYS A 77 4.98 39.48 -14.15
C LYS A 77 5.72 40.82 -14.07
N ASN A 78 5.96 41.32 -12.86
CA ASN A 78 6.64 42.58 -12.56
C ASN A 78 7.13 42.58 -11.09
N LEU A 79 7.85 43.64 -10.70
CA LEU A 79 8.41 43.77 -9.35
C LEU A 79 7.34 43.79 -8.24
N PHE A 80 6.09 44.13 -8.56
CA PHE A 80 4.95 44.06 -7.63
C PHE A 80 4.65 42.63 -7.15
N ASP A 81 4.70 41.65 -8.06
CA ASP A 81 4.47 40.22 -7.72
C ASP A 81 5.62 39.65 -6.88
N ASP A 82 6.83 40.07 -7.21
CA ASP A 82 8.07 39.77 -6.52
C ASP A 82 8.03 40.27 -5.06
N LEU A 83 7.59 41.52 -4.87
CA LEU A 83 7.36 42.12 -3.55
C LEU A 83 6.25 41.41 -2.76
N LEU A 84 5.20 40.92 -3.41
CA LEU A 84 4.12 40.18 -2.76
C LEU A 84 4.64 38.88 -2.13
N ARG A 85 5.51 38.17 -2.85
CA ARG A 85 6.15 36.94 -2.36
C ARG A 85 7.08 37.20 -1.20
N LEU A 86 7.91 38.25 -1.28
CA LEU A 86 8.79 38.64 -0.18
C LEU A 86 7.98 39.06 1.06
N ASN A 87 6.90 39.82 0.90
CA ASN A 87 5.98 40.15 2.00
C ASN A 87 5.40 38.90 2.67
N SER A 88 5.02 37.87 1.89
CA SER A 88 4.54 36.60 2.42
C SER A 88 5.61 35.86 3.22
N ALA A 89 6.85 35.80 2.71
CA ALA A 89 7.99 35.15 3.38
C ALA A 89 8.39 35.86 4.68
N VAL A 90 8.34 37.20 4.68
CA VAL A 90 8.60 38.00 5.88
C VAL A 90 7.52 37.74 6.94
N ASN A 91 6.25 37.65 6.55
CA ASN A 91 5.15 37.38 7.48
C ASN A 91 5.16 35.96 8.06
N SER A 92 5.65 34.95 7.31
CA SER A 92 5.80 33.57 7.79
C SER A 92 7.06 33.33 8.63
N GLY A 93 7.94 34.33 8.78
CA GLY A 93 9.21 34.20 9.50
C GLY A 93 10.28 33.41 8.74
N GLU A 94 10.08 33.17 7.44
CA GLU A 94 10.98 32.42 6.55
C GLU A 94 11.89 33.36 5.74
N PHE A 95 12.40 34.44 6.37
CA PHE A 95 13.27 35.42 5.72
C PHE A 95 14.55 35.65 6.54
N GLU A 96 15.66 35.95 5.86
CA GLU A 96 16.94 36.27 6.50
C GLU A 96 17.05 37.79 6.77
N PRO A 97 17.04 38.24 8.04
CA PRO A 97 17.05 39.66 8.39
C PRO A 97 18.22 40.43 7.78
N ASP A 98 19.43 39.85 7.81
CA ASP A 98 20.67 40.50 7.40
C ASP A 98 20.68 40.92 5.93
N ARG A 99 19.85 40.27 5.09
CA ARG A 99 19.74 40.56 3.65
C ARG A 99 18.87 41.78 3.36
N ILE A 100 17.94 42.11 4.27
CA ILE A 100 17.05 43.27 4.13
C ILE A 100 17.60 44.49 4.88
N LYS A 101 18.55 44.30 5.80
CA LYS A 101 19.21 45.41 6.52
C LYS A 101 19.85 46.47 5.60
N PRO A 102 20.54 46.15 4.49
CA PRO A 102 21.04 47.16 3.55
C PRO A 102 19.92 48.04 2.98
N LEU A 103 18.79 47.43 2.60
CA LEU A 103 17.62 48.15 2.10
C LEU A 103 17.02 49.07 3.17
N LEU A 104 16.90 48.59 4.42
CA LEU A 104 16.44 49.41 5.55
C LEU A 104 17.36 50.60 5.81
N ARG A 105 18.68 50.38 5.81
CA ARG A 105 19.68 51.44 6.00
C ARG A 105 19.57 52.54 4.94
N SER A 106 19.46 52.15 3.66
CA SER A 106 19.29 53.11 2.55
C SER A 106 17.95 53.85 2.60
N ALA A 107 16.89 53.24 3.13
CA ALA A 107 15.59 53.89 3.28
C ALA A 107 15.56 54.92 4.44
N VAL A 108 16.37 54.71 5.48
CA VAL A 108 16.46 55.58 6.67
C VAL A 108 17.31 56.84 6.43
N THR A 109 18.26 56.84 5.49
CA THR A 109 19.14 58.00 5.25
C THR A 109 18.38 59.27 4.84
N ASP A 110 18.86 60.44 5.28
CA ASP A 110 18.26 61.76 5.02
C ASP A 110 18.17 62.12 3.52
N THR A 111 19.11 61.64 2.71
CA THR A 111 19.11 61.79 1.24
C THR A 111 19.11 60.40 0.58
N PRO A 112 17.95 59.74 0.47
CA PRO A 112 17.87 58.44 -0.18
C PRO A 112 18.15 58.58 -1.68
N ASP A 113 19.01 57.71 -2.21
CA ASP A 113 19.13 57.54 -3.66
C ASP A 113 18.13 56.45 -4.09
N ASP A 114 17.08 56.85 -4.81
CA ASP A 114 16.02 55.95 -5.27
C ASP A 114 16.57 54.78 -6.08
N THR A 115 17.60 55.03 -6.91
CA THR A 115 18.28 53.99 -7.69
C THR A 115 18.94 52.96 -6.77
N VAL A 116 19.54 53.41 -5.67
CA VAL A 116 20.17 52.53 -4.66
C VAL A 116 19.11 51.74 -3.89
N ILE A 117 17.98 52.34 -3.55
CA ILE A 117 16.87 51.65 -2.87
C ILE A 117 16.28 50.56 -3.76
N TRP A 118 15.99 50.87 -5.02
CA TRP A 118 15.48 49.88 -5.97
C TRP A 118 16.50 48.76 -6.22
N ASN A 119 17.80 49.06 -6.30
CA ASN A 119 18.85 48.04 -6.46
C ASN A 119 18.93 47.08 -5.26
N HIS A 120 18.98 47.59 -4.04
CA HIS A 120 18.96 46.74 -2.84
C HIS A 120 17.66 45.93 -2.73
N LEU A 121 16.54 46.48 -3.23
CA LEU A 121 15.29 45.73 -3.30
C LEU A 121 15.35 44.59 -4.31
N TYR A 122 15.91 44.83 -5.50
CA TYR A 122 16.16 43.78 -6.48
C TYR A 122 17.05 42.68 -5.88
N GLU A 123 18.12 43.02 -5.18
CA GLU A 123 18.98 42.04 -4.48
C GLU A 123 18.20 41.23 -3.44
N ALA A 124 17.35 41.89 -2.65
CA ALA A 124 16.52 41.23 -1.64
C ALA A 124 15.51 40.24 -2.25
N VAL A 125 14.96 40.53 -3.44
CA VAL A 125 13.95 39.66 -4.07
C VAL A 125 14.58 38.58 -4.98
N THR A 126 15.67 38.89 -5.70
CA THR A 126 16.26 37.98 -6.71
C THR A 126 16.77 36.66 -6.11
N GLU A 127 17.20 36.68 -4.85
CA GLU A 127 17.77 35.51 -4.16
C GLU A 127 16.82 34.93 -3.11
N SER A 128 15.50 35.05 -3.30
CA SER A 128 14.55 34.10 -2.69
C SER A 128 14.59 32.78 -3.46
N THR A 129 15.70 32.05 -3.35
CA THR A 129 15.61 30.59 -3.34
C THR A 129 14.70 30.19 -2.16
N PRO A 130 13.85 29.16 -2.26
CA PRO A 130 13.35 28.51 -1.05
C PRO A 130 14.56 28.24 -0.14
N PRO A 131 14.42 28.33 1.20
CA PRO A 131 15.54 28.05 2.09
C PRO A 131 16.21 26.75 1.64
N PRO A 132 17.55 26.63 1.74
CA PRO A 132 18.18 25.34 1.48
C PRO A 132 17.38 24.33 2.28
N ARG A 133 16.67 23.43 1.57
CA ARG A 133 16.02 22.30 2.25
C ARG A 133 17.12 21.77 3.16
N PRO A 134 16.85 21.64 4.47
CA PRO A 134 17.89 21.31 5.43
C PRO A 134 18.71 20.19 4.80
N ILE A 135 20.00 20.45 4.55
CA ILE A 135 20.92 19.36 4.23
C ILE A 135 20.66 18.41 5.39
N PRO A 136 20.13 17.20 5.12
CA PRO A 136 19.86 16.29 6.20
C PRO A 136 21.15 16.21 6.99
N SER A 137 21.07 16.48 8.29
CA SER A 137 22.19 16.40 9.23
C SER A 137 23.07 15.22 8.81
N SER A 138 24.40 15.40 8.74
CA SER A 138 25.35 14.47 8.09
C SER A 138 25.40 13.04 8.66
N ILE A 139 24.42 12.67 9.48
CA ILE A 139 24.06 11.34 9.99
C ILE A 139 23.06 10.64 9.03
N GLN A 140 22.51 11.32 8.02
CA GLN A 140 21.59 10.75 7.00
C GLN A 140 22.19 10.72 5.58
N GLN A 141 23.50 10.52 5.44
CA GLN A 141 24.03 9.85 4.23
C GLN A 141 23.77 8.34 4.31
N THR A 142 22.52 7.95 4.56
CA THR A 142 22.07 6.62 4.19
C THR A 142 21.86 6.67 2.68
N PRO A 143 22.46 5.78 1.88
CA PRO A 143 22.09 5.64 0.48
C PRO A 143 20.56 5.54 0.39
N LEU A 144 19.95 6.15 -0.65
CA LEU A 144 18.56 5.86 -0.99
C LEU A 144 18.36 4.34 -0.89
N SER A 145 17.52 3.88 0.04
CA SER A 145 17.36 2.43 0.32
C SER A 145 16.87 1.65 -0.90
N GLN A 146 16.36 2.37 -1.90
CA GLN A 146 16.04 1.90 -3.24
C GLN A 146 16.50 2.97 -4.23
N ASN A 147 17.55 2.65 -4.99
CA ASN A 147 17.90 3.36 -6.21
C ASN A 147 17.68 2.40 -7.40
N THR A 148 17.60 2.94 -8.61
CA THR A 148 17.43 2.16 -9.83
C THR A 148 18.59 1.19 -10.06
N SER A 149 19.77 1.45 -9.47
CA SER A 149 20.93 0.54 -9.47
C SER A 149 20.82 -0.63 -8.47
N GLY A 150 19.88 -0.60 -7.52
CA GLY A 150 19.62 -1.67 -6.54
C GLY A 150 18.64 -2.75 -7.02
N LEU A 151 18.11 -2.62 -8.24
CA LEU A 151 17.24 -3.62 -8.87
C LEU A 151 18.08 -4.81 -9.37
N VAL A 152 18.35 -5.78 -8.48
CA VAL A 152 19.07 -7.01 -8.86
C VAL A 152 18.08 -8.02 -9.48
N ASN A 153 18.28 -8.29 -10.77
CA ASN A 153 17.77 -9.38 -11.62
C ASN A 153 16.37 -9.28 -12.29
N SER A 154 16.46 -9.24 -13.64
CA SER A 154 15.63 -9.84 -14.70
C SER A 154 14.29 -9.25 -15.12
N SER A 155 13.73 -8.26 -14.43
CA SER A 155 12.45 -7.68 -14.86
C SER A 155 12.46 -6.14 -14.81
N GLU A 156 13.30 -5.52 -15.64
CA GLU A 156 13.34 -4.07 -15.89
C GLU A 156 12.08 -3.57 -16.64
N PHE A 157 10.90 -4.04 -16.24
CA PHE A 157 9.64 -3.56 -16.76
C PHE A 157 9.44 -2.11 -16.34
N ARG A 158 9.00 -1.27 -17.28
CA ARG A 158 8.67 0.15 -17.03
C ARG A 158 7.79 0.34 -15.79
N GLN A 159 6.80 -0.55 -15.57
CA GLN A 159 5.91 -0.51 -14.40
C GLN A 159 6.63 -0.61 -13.04
N ASN A 160 7.81 -1.21 -12.98
CA ASN A 160 8.61 -1.39 -11.76
C ASN A 160 9.68 -0.31 -11.61
N VAL A 161 10.26 0.08 -12.75
CA VAL A 161 11.40 1.01 -12.83
C VAL A 161 10.94 2.46 -12.77
N ASP A 162 9.85 2.82 -13.46
CA ASP A 162 9.37 4.20 -13.55
C ASP A 162 8.98 4.80 -12.19
N PRO A 163 8.34 4.07 -11.25
CA PRO A 163 8.05 4.61 -9.92
C PRO A 163 9.32 4.96 -9.13
N ILE A 164 10.38 4.14 -9.23
CA ILE A 164 11.65 4.38 -8.52
C ILE A 164 12.41 5.52 -9.19
N LEU A 165 12.49 5.51 -10.52
CA LEU A 165 13.09 6.60 -11.28
C LEU A 165 12.37 7.93 -11.03
N LYS A 166 11.04 7.94 -10.89
CA LYS A 166 10.30 9.15 -10.48
C LYS A 166 10.73 9.68 -9.12
N LEU A 167 10.94 8.80 -8.13
CA LEU A 167 11.42 9.19 -6.80
C LEU A 167 12.85 9.73 -6.83
N GLU A 168 13.72 9.18 -7.68
CA GLU A 168 15.06 9.74 -7.93
C GLU A 168 14.99 11.12 -8.57
N LEU A 169 14.02 11.32 -9.49
CA LEU A 169 13.82 12.58 -10.20
C LEU A 169 13.05 13.64 -9.37
N GLU A 170 12.44 13.29 -8.23
CA GLU A 170 11.77 14.24 -7.32
C GLU A 170 12.75 15.27 -6.72
N HIS A 171 14.05 15.02 -6.82
CA HIS A 171 15.13 15.88 -6.29
C HIS A 171 15.93 16.59 -7.39
N LEU A 172 15.45 16.61 -8.65
CA LEU A 172 16.09 17.35 -9.74
C LEU A 172 16.06 18.87 -9.49
N TYR A 173 17.23 19.52 -9.56
CA TYR A 173 17.34 20.97 -9.37
C TYR A 173 17.04 21.75 -10.65
N THR A 174 15.78 22.05 -10.93
CA THR A 174 15.45 22.95 -12.06
C THR A 174 15.84 24.37 -11.75
N GLY A 175 16.57 25.02 -12.66
CA GLY A 175 16.78 26.45 -12.53
C GLY A 175 18.08 26.85 -11.85
N LEU A 176 19.19 26.13 -12.06
CA LEU A 176 20.47 26.50 -11.45
C LEU A 176 21.01 27.84 -12.01
N PRO A 177 21.14 28.91 -11.20
CA PRO A 177 21.79 30.14 -11.63
C PRO A 177 23.27 29.85 -11.93
N ASN A 178 23.84 30.55 -12.93
CA ASN A 178 25.23 30.38 -13.35
C ASN A 178 25.62 28.99 -13.87
N PHE A 179 24.67 28.11 -14.23
CA PHE A 179 24.97 26.77 -14.75
C PHE A 179 25.98 26.77 -15.89
N HIS A 180 25.80 27.66 -16.89
CA HIS A 180 26.75 27.75 -18.00
C HIS A 180 28.18 28.01 -17.49
N LYS A 181 28.34 28.96 -16.56
CA LYS A 181 29.63 29.27 -15.94
C LYS A 181 30.15 28.12 -15.06
N ALA A 182 29.28 27.43 -14.33
CA ALA A 182 29.66 26.38 -13.39
C ALA A 182 30.11 25.09 -14.09
N PHE A 183 29.48 24.73 -15.21
CA PHE A 183 29.74 23.46 -15.90
C PHE A 183 30.54 23.63 -17.20
N PHE A 184 30.45 24.79 -17.85
CA PHE A 184 31.14 25.06 -19.11
C PHE A 184 32.15 26.22 -19.04
N GLY A 185 32.22 26.97 -17.93
CA GLY A 185 33.10 28.14 -17.80
C GLY A 185 34.59 27.82 -17.82
N ASP A 186 34.96 26.59 -17.46
CA ASP A 186 36.35 26.11 -17.51
C ASP A 186 36.73 25.50 -18.87
N VAL A 187 35.81 25.44 -19.85
CA VAL A 187 36.09 24.93 -21.20
C VAL A 187 36.83 26.01 -21.99
N PRO A 188 38.10 25.79 -22.36
CA PRO A 188 38.89 26.81 -23.03
C PRO A 188 38.25 27.27 -24.34
N ASP A 189 38.23 28.58 -24.55
CA ASP A 189 37.71 29.24 -25.75
C ASP A 189 36.22 29.00 -26.09
N LEU A 190 35.44 28.27 -25.29
CA LEU A 190 34.06 27.91 -25.61
C LEU A 190 33.16 29.14 -25.86
N ASP A 191 33.21 30.15 -24.98
CA ASP A 191 32.44 31.39 -25.13
C ASP A 191 32.83 32.15 -26.40
N ARG A 192 34.13 32.15 -26.75
CA ARG A 192 34.63 32.84 -27.94
C ARG A 192 34.21 32.11 -29.21
N VAL A 193 34.27 30.78 -29.20
CA VAL A 193 33.91 29.93 -30.35
C VAL A 193 32.39 29.92 -30.56
N SER A 194 31.60 29.80 -29.49
CA SER A 194 30.13 29.83 -29.58
C SER A 194 29.63 31.17 -30.13
N GLU A 195 30.19 32.28 -29.67
CA GLU A 195 29.91 33.62 -30.19
C GLU A 195 30.28 33.75 -31.69
N ALA A 196 31.45 33.24 -32.09
CA ALA A 196 31.88 33.28 -33.49
C ALA A 196 30.99 32.43 -34.41
N VAL A 197 30.60 31.23 -33.97
CA VAL A 197 29.68 30.34 -34.68
C VAL A 197 28.28 30.96 -34.76
N PHE A 198 27.79 31.56 -33.68
CA PHE A 198 26.48 32.20 -33.64
C PHE A 198 26.41 33.41 -34.57
N ARG A 199 27.45 34.25 -34.64
CA ARG A 199 27.51 35.35 -35.63
C ARG A 199 27.40 34.85 -37.06
N ARG A 200 28.07 33.75 -37.40
CA ARG A 200 27.92 33.13 -38.73
C ARG A 200 26.52 32.58 -38.99
N CYS A 201 25.78 32.22 -37.93
CA CYS A 201 24.38 31.83 -38.07
C CYS A 201 23.46 33.03 -38.38
N THR A 202 23.84 34.23 -37.95
CA THR A 202 23.08 35.48 -38.21
C THR A 202 23.52 36.21 -39.48
N ASP A 203 24.68 35.88 -40.04
CA ASP A 203 25.27 36.53 -41.22
C ASP A 203 24.92 35.84 -42.56
N GLY A 204 24.92 36.61 -43.66
CA GLY A 204 24.73 36.12 -45.05
C GLY A 204 23.34 36.37 -45.66
N ASP A 205 23.17 36.05 -46.95
CA ASP A 205 21.89 36.23 -47.69
C ASP A 205 20.77 35.27 -47.24
N HIS A 206 21.15 34.19 -46.54
CA HIS A 206 20.25 33.16 -46.00
C HIS A 206 20.65 32.79 -44.56
N PRO A 207 20.42 33.68 -43.57
CA PRO A 207 20.81 33.45 -42.20
C PRO A 207 20.08 32.22 -41.60
N LEU A 208 20.81 31.42 -40.82
CA LEU A 208 20.24 30.28 -40.09
C LEU A 208 19.43 30.72 -38.86
N PHE A 209 19.70 31.93 -38.35
CA PHE A 209 19.01 32.50 -37.21
C PHE A 209 18.74 34.00 -37.42
N THR A 210 17.49 34.42 -37.22
CA THR A 210 17.09 35.84 -37.20
C THR A 210 16.30 36.16 -35.93
N ASP A 211 15.00 35.94 -35.97
CA ASP A 211 14.07 36.02 -34.85
C ASP A 211 13.66 34.60 -34.38
N GLY A 212 14.55 33.64 -34.59
CA GLY A 212 14.30 32.21 -34.47
C GLY A 212 15.11 31.40 -35.49
N TRP A 213 15.13 30.09 -35.31
CA TRP A 213 15.84 29.20 -36.22
C TRP A 213 15.08 29.01 -37.53
N THR A 214 15.77 29.27 -38.65
CA THR A 214 15.19 29.14 -39.99
C THR A 214 14.86 27.68 -40.31
N GLY A 215 13.64 27.44 -40.81
CA GLY A 215 13.17 26.11 -41.20
C GLY A 215 12.68 25.23 -40.05
N TRP A 216 12.53 25.78 -38.84
CA TRP A 216 11.95 25.04 -37.71
C TRP A 216 10.51 24.59 -38.02
N PRO A 217 10.14 23.32 -37.76
CA PRO A 217 8.82 22.80 -38.09
C PRO A 217 7.71 23.34 -37.18
N ALA A 218 6.65 23.89 -37.77
CA ALA A 218 5.52 24.48 -37.04
C ALA A 218 4.80 23.51 -36.09
N THR A 219 4.81 22.20 -36.41
CA THR A 219 4.15 21.18 -35.59
C THR A 219 5.08 20.46 -34.63
N ALA A 220 6.40 20.72 -34.70
CA ALA A 220 7.43 20.06 -33.90
C ALA A 220 7.29 18.52 -33.83
N LYS A 221 6.83 17.88 -34.91
CA LYS A 221 6.75 16.41 -34.99
C LYS A 221 8.15 15.81 -35.04
N GLU A 222 8.36 14.70 -34.34
CA GLU A 222 9.65 14.00 -34.22
C GLU A 222 10.38 13.86 -35.55
N SER A 223 9.74 13.30 -36.59
CA SER A 223 10.36 13.10 -37.90
C SER A 223 10.80 14.40 -38.60
N GLU A 224 10.02 15.49 -38.45
CA GLU A 224 10.32 16.80 -39.04
C GLU A 224 11.47 17.49 -38.30
N VAL A 225 11.48 17.38 -36.97
CA VAL A 225 12.53 17.91 -36.10
C VAL A 225 13.85 17.18 -36.34
N LEU A 226 13.84 15.85 -36.45
CA LEU A 226 15.03 15.06 -36.75
C LEU A 226 15.62 15.39 -38.13
N ALA A 227 14.77 15.55 -39.15
CA ALA A 227 15.21 15.98 -40.48
C ALA A 227 15.84 17.38 -40.44
N TRP A 228 15.25 18.29 -39.68
CA TRP A 228 15.79 19.64 -39.49
C TRP A 228 17.14 19.63 -38.74
N PHE A 229 17.26 18.89 -37.63
CA PHE A 229 18.53 18.71 -36.92
C PHE A 229 19.61 18.10 -37.81
N GLY A 230 19.27 17.09 -38.61
CA GLY A 230 20.18 16.47 -39.56
C GLY A 230 20.72 17.44 -40.62
N GLY A 231 19.94 18.47 -40.99
CA GLY A 231 20.38 19.54 -41.89
C GLY A 231 21.11 20.70 -41.19
N LEU A 232 20.85 20.93 -39.90
CA LEU A 232 21.47 22.02 -39.13
C LEU A 232 22.88 21.66 -38.63
N ILE A 233 23.04 20.49 -38.02
CA ILE A 233 24.29 20.10 -37.34
C ILE A 233 25.52 20.19 -38.27
N PRO A 234 25.49 19.68 -39.53
CA PRO A 234 26.63 19.81 -40.44
C PRO A 234 27.02 21.27 -40.76
N LYS A 235 26.06 22.20 -40.74
CA LYS A 235 26.32 23.62 -40.97
C LYS A 235 27.01 24.26 -39.76
N LEU A 236 26.55 23.92 -38.56
CA LEU A 236 27.18 24.35 -37.31
C LEU A 236 28.60 23.79 -37.18
N GLU A 237 28.81 22.53 -37.56
CA GLU A 237 30.13 21.91 -37.62
C GLU A 237 31.05 22.65 -38.60
N ALA A 238 30.57 23.00 -39.79
CA ALA A 238 31.35 23.75 -40.77
C ALA A 238 31.75 25.14 -40.24
N PHE A 239 30.87 25.83 -39.51
CA PHE A 239 31.19 27.11 -38.87
C PHE A 239 32.21 26.98 -37.74
N ALA A 240 32.17 25.87 -36.99
CA ALA A 240 33.09 25.60 -35.90
C ALA A 240 34.48 25.12 -36.35
N CYS A 241 34.59 24.54 -37.56
CA CYS A 241 35.85 24.00 -38.10
C CYS A 241 37.00 25.01 -38.13
N ASP A 242 36.71 26.31 -38.29
CA ASP A 242 37.73 27.37 -38.34
C ASP A 242 38.29 27.75 -36.95
N HIS A 243 37.70 27.22 -35.88
CA HIS A 243 37.94 27.67 -34.52
C HIS A 243 38.34 26.56 -33.53
N ILE A 244 38.21 25.28 -33.91
CA ILE A 244 38.53 24.13 -33.04
C ILE A 244 39.64 23.29 -33.67
N PRO A 245 40.92 23.43 -33.23
CA PRO A 245 42.04 22.70 -33.78
C PRO A 245 42.22 21.36 -33.06
N THR A 246 41.33 20.39 -33.25
CA THR A 246 41.65 18.97 -32.92
C THR A 246 40.67 18.01 -33.58
N LEU A 247 41.24 17.07 -34.34
CA LEU A 247 40.56 16.08 -35.17
C LEU A 247 40.21 14.77 -34.42
N ALA A 248 40.39 14.71 -33.11
CA ALA A 248 40.43 13.43 -32.38
C ALA A 248 39.10 13.01 -31.72
N THR A 249 38.02 13.82 -31.80
CA THR A 249 36.73 13.43 -31.21
C THR A 249 35.59 14.29 -31.78
N ARG A 250 35.28 14.13 -33.07
CA ARG A 250 34.05 14.76 -33.61
C ARG A 250 32.85 13.99 -33.09
N ARG A 251 31.78 14.69 -32.70
CA ARG A 251 30.53 14.05 -32.27
C ARG A 251 29.58 14.00 -33.44
N LYS A 252 29.02 12.84 -33.76
CA LYS A 252 28.05 12.65 -34.83
C LYS A 252 26.64 12.58 -34.25
N LEU A 253 25.68 13.22 -34.93
CA LEU A 253 24.26 13.11 -34.61
C LEU A 253 23.75 11.69 -34.86
N LEU A 254 23.09 11.11 -33.85
CA LEU A 254 22.31 9.88 -33.94
C LEU A 254 20.82 10.24 -33.90
N ALA A 255 20.11 9.97 -34.98
CA ALA A 255 18.70 10.32 -35.17
C ALA A 255 17.90 9.10 -35.66
N GLN A 256 17.84 8.04 -34.84
CA GLN A 256 17.21 6.76 -35.18
C GLN A 256 16.18 6.33 -34.10
N PRO A 257 15.07 7.07 -33.90
CA PRO A 257 14.12 6.92 -32.79
C PRO A 257 13.46 5.54 -32.70
N ARG A 258 13.41 4.79 -33.80
CA ARG A 258 12.73 3.47 -33.89
C ARG A 258 13.69 2.29 -33.91
N THR A 259 15.00 2.55 -33.85
CA THR A 259 16.02 1.50 -33.88
C THR A 259 16.52 1.25 -32.46
N PRO A 260 16.30 0.05 -31.88
CA PRO A 260 16.81 -0.25 -30.55
C PRO A 260 18.33 -0.28 -30.50
N LEU A 261 18.90 0.28 -29.44
CA LEU A 261 20.33 0.23 -29.14
C LEU A 261 20.68 -1.07 -28.40
N ILE A 262 21.86 -1.62 -28.69
CA ILE A 262 22.39 -2.84 -28.05
C ILE A 262 23.01 -2.50 -26.68
N GLY A 263 23.01 -3.45 -25.74
CA GLY A 263 23.68 -3.30 -24.43
C GLY A 263 22.77 -2.89 -23.28
N SER A 264 21.45 -2.96 -23.47
CA SER A 264 20.44 -2.84 -22.40
C SER A 264 19.72 -4.17 -22.23
N THR A 265 19.29 -4.48 -21.00
CA THR A 265 18.47 -5.67 -20.67
C THR A 265 17.15 -5.68 -21.44
N GLY A 266 16.64 -4.51 -21.86
CA GLY A 266 15.43 -4.39 -22.68
C GLY A 266 15.69 -3.80 -24.07
N LYS A 267 14.82 -4.13 -25.05
CA LYS A 267 14.79 -3.42 -26.34
C LYS A 267 14.37 -1.95 -26.09
N ARG A 268 15.31 -1.02 -26.22
CA ARG A 268 15.14 0.42 -25.97
C ARG A 268 15.72 1.23 -27.13
N SER A 269 14.97 2.21 -27.61
CA SER A 269 15.43 3.22 -28.57
C SER A 269 15.43 4.60 -27.89
N MET A 270 16.15 5.54 -28.50
CA MET A 270 16.27 6.93 -28.06
C MET A 270 15.95 7.85 -29.23
N ASP A 271 15.23 8.93 -28.97
CA ASP A 271 14.73 9.82 -30.03
C ASP A 271 15.86 10.44 -30.84
N ILE A 272 16.85 10.99 -30.14
CA ILE A 272 18.00 11.69 -30.71
C ILE A 272 19.18 11.67 -29.73
N GLY A 273 20.41 11.76 -30.21
CA GLY A 273 21.59 11.91 -29.36
C GLY A 273 22.86 12.15 -30.16
N PHE A 274 24.00 12.10 -29.47
CA PHE A 274 25.32 12.23 -30.10
C PHE A 274 26.22 11.06 -29.72
N VAL A 275 27.00 10.58 -30.69
CA VAL A 275 27.99 9.50 -30.56
C VAL A 275 29.35 9.97 -31.07
N ASP A 276 30.41 9.19 -30.87
CA ASP A 276 31.71 9.46 -31.48
C ASP A 276 31.66 9.28 -33.01
N SER A 277 32.35 10.14 -33.76
CA SER A 277 32.47 10.10 -35.22
C SER A 277 33.19 8.86 -35.73
N ASP A 278 34.05 8.27 -34.89
CA ASP A 278 34.91 7.14 -35.26
C ASP A 278 34.10 5.83 -35.33
N ILE A 279 32.86 5.85 -34.85
CA ILE A 279 31.95 4.71 -34.88
C ILE A 279 31.31 4.60 -36.26
N THR A 280 31.78 3.62 -37.02
CA THR A 280 31.27 3.28 -38.36
C THR A 280 30.07 2.34 -38.26
N TYR A 281 28.88 2.84 -38.61
CA TYR A 281 27.66 2.05 -38.76
C TYR A 281 27.50 1.60 -40.21
N ASN A 282 27.33 0.29 -40.45
CA ASN A 282 27.06 -0.26 -41.77
C ASN A 282 25.67 -0.94 -41.80
N PRO A 283 24.64 -0.31 -42.39
CA PRO A 283 23.27 -0.82 -42.37
C PRO A 283 23.07 -2.24 -42.94
N ASP A 284 24.04 -2.76 -43.71
CA ASP A 284 23.96 -4.07 -44.36
C ASP A 284 24.36 -5.26 -43.45
N PHE A 285 24.84 -4.99 -42.23
CA PHE A 285 25.22 -6.03 -41.26
C PHE A 285 24.46 -5.85 -39.93
N GLU A 286 23.69 -6.87 -39.50
CA GLU A 286 22.89 -6.83 -38.26
C GLU A 286 23.73 -6.57 -36.98
N ASP A 287 25.03 -6.87 -37.05
CA ASP A 287 26.00 -6.73 -35.97
C ASP A 287 26.58 -5.30 -35.82
N SER A 288 26.26 -4.38 -36.75
CA SER A 288 26.78 -3.00 -36.70
C SER A 288 25.89 -2.01 -35.93
N ARG A 289 24.87 -2.47 -35.21
CA ARG A 289 23.93 -1.57 -34.50
C ARG A 289 24.63 -0.75 -33.42
N TYR A 290 24.18 0.49 -33.23
CA TYR A 290 24.68 1.36 -32.17
C TYR A 290 24.39 0.78 -30.77
N ARG A 291 25.35 0.89 -29.85
CA ARG A 291 25.26 0.41 -28.47
C ARG A 291 25.04 1.57 -27.51
N TRP A 292 24.46 1.31 -26.34
CA TRP A 292 24.35 2.31 -25.27
C TRP A 292 25.72 2.83 -24.79
N SER A 293 26.76 2.00 -24.89
CA SER A 293 28.15 2.39 -24.63
C SER A 293 28.70 3.44 -25.60
N HIS A 294 28.05 3.64 -26.76
CA HIS A 294 28.46 4.62 -27.76
C HIS A 294 27.87 6.02 -27.52
N ILE A 295 26.85 6.14 -26.68
CA ILE A 295 26.09 7.39 -26.51
C ILE A 295 26.89 8.39 -25.65
N LEU A 296 27.18 9.56 -26.20
CA LEU A 296 27.84 10.67 -25.53
C LEU A 296 26.85 11.72 -25.00
N VAL A 297 25.74 11.95 -25.69
CA VAL A 297 24.70 12.89 -25.25
C VAL A 297 23.34 12.27 -25.57
N ALA A 298 22.42 12.26 -24.60
CA ALA A 298 21.07 11.72 -24.78
C ALA A 298 20.06 12.85 -25.04
N GLY A 299 19.07 12.61 -25.90
CA GLY A 299 18.06 13.60 -26.22
C GLY A 299 16.66 13.00 -26.28
N GLU A 300 15.68 13.76 -25.81
CA GLU A 300 14.26 13.40 -25.80
C GLU A 300 13.44 14.50 -26.50
N LEU A 301 12.55 14.11 -27.40
CA LEU A 301 11.77 15.01 -28.25
C LEU A 301 10.27 14.90 -27.92
N LYS A 302 9.62 16.03 -27.67
CA LYS A 302 8.15 16.12 -27.55
C LYS A 302 7.64 17.27 -28.41
N SER A 303 6.49 17.11 -29.07
CA SER A 303 5.92 18.19 -29.90
C SER A 303 5.27 19.32 -29.11
N ASN A 304 4.85 19.05 -27.86
CA ASN A 304 4.13 20.00 -27.02
C ASN A 304 5.08 20.65 -25.99
N PRO A 305 5.21 21.99 -25.94
CA PRO A 305 6.00 22.68 -24.92
C PRO A 305 5.63 22.36 -23.47
N LYS A 306 4.36 22.05 -23.20
CA LYS A 306 3.90 21.67 -21.85
C LYS A 306 4.41 20.31 -21.39
N ALA A 307 5.07 19.54 -22.27
CA ALA A 307 5.66 18.26 -21.94
C ALA A 307 7.01 18.39 -21.18
N ASP A 308 7.58 19.61 -21.07
CA ASP A 308 8.80 19.88 -20.29
C ASP A 308 8.52 19.83 -18.78
N THR A 309 8.20 18.65 -18.27
CA THR A 309 7.89 18.39 -16.86
C THR A 309 8.48 17.05 -16.41
N ALA A 310 8.67 16.90 -15.10
CA ALA A 310 9.22 15.71 -14.47
C ALA A 310 8.47 14.41 -14.85
N SER A 311 7.16 14.50 -15.02
CA SER A 311 6.30 13.34 -15.28
C SER A 311 6.22 12.93 -16.76
N ILE A 312 6.82 13.71 -17.68
CA ILE A 312 6.74 13.49 -19.13
C ILE A 312 8.14 13.43 -19.76
N ALA A 313 8.72 14.56 -20.21
CA ALA A 313 9.97 14.52 -20.96
C ALA A 313 11.19 14.16 -20.10
N TRP A 314 11.21 14.56 -18.82
CA TRP A 314 12.42 14.37 -18.00
C TRP A 314 12.61 12.92 -17.58
N ILE A 315 11.52 12.21 -17.28
CA ILE A 315 11.59 10.77 -16.98
C ILE A 315 12.02 9.96 -18.20
N ASP A 316 11.55 10.33 -19.40
CA ASP A 316 11.94 9.64 -20.63
C ASP A 316 13.45 9.83 -20.90
N LEU A 317 13.96 11.06 -20.76
CA LEU A 317 15.39 11.35 -20.85
C LEU A 317 16.21 10.60 -19.77
N ALA A 318 15.75 10.61 -18.52
CA ALA A 318 16.43 9.94 -17.41
C ALA A 318 16.51 8.42 -17.60
N ARG A 319 15.53 7.80 -18.28
CA ARG A 319 15.61 6.39 -18.66
C ARG A 319 16.79 6.15 -19.60
N TYR A 320 16.99 6.99 -20.62
CA TYR A 320 18.13 6.85 -21.54
C TYR A 320 19.45 7.02 -20.80
N VAL A 321 19.54 8.03 -19.94
CA VAL A 321 20.73 8.29 -19.12
C VAL A 321 21.10 7.10 -18.24
N ARG A 322 20.10 6.40 -17.67
CA ARG A 322 20.36 5.18 -16.91
C ARG A 322 21.04 4.11 -17.77
N GLU A 323 20.52 3.88 -18.98
CA GLU A 323 21.12 2.91 -19.91
C GLU A 323 22.56 3.31 -20.28
N VAL A 324 22.83 4.62 -20.43
CA VAL A 324 24.19 5.13 -20.65
C VAL A 324 25.11 4.86 -19.45
N PHE A 325 24.64 5.11 -18.22
CA PHE A 325 25.44 4.83 -17.02
C PHE A 325 25.69 3.34 -16.80
N GLY A 326 24.69 2.50 -17.10
CA GLY A 326 24.83 1.04 -17.06
C GLY A 326 25.85 0.53 -18.08
N ALA A 327 25.86 1.09 -19.29
CA ALA A 327 26.79 0.69 -20.35
C ALA A 327 28.17 1.38 -20.27
N GLN A 328 28.34 2.40 -19.42
CA GLN A 328 29.59 3.17 -19.27
C GLN A 328 29.94 3.32 -17.78
N GLU A 329 30.41 2.23 -17.17
CA GLU A 329 30.62 2.09 -15.72
C GLU A 329 31.58 3.11 -15.07
N ASN A 330 32.48 3.72 -15.83
CA ASN A 330 33.43 4.73 -15.33
C ASN A 330 32.98 6.17 -15.60
N ARG A 331 31.83 6.37 -16.24
CA ARG A 331 31.34 7.70 -16.62
C ARG A 331 30.76 8.43 -15.41
N ARG A 332 31.31 9.63 -15.15
CA ARG A 332 30.92 10.46 -13.99
C ARG A 332 29.61 11.22 -14.21
N PHE A 333 29.39 11.73 -15.42
CA PHE A 333 28.20 12.47 -15.79
C PHE A 333 27.78 12.19 -17.24
N VAL A 334 26.50 12.36 -17.54
CA VAL A 334 25.90 12.28 -18.87
C VAL A 334 25.20 13.60 -19.15
N LEU A 335 25.60 14.26 -20.22
CA LEU A 335 24.86 15.41 -20.73
C LEU A 335 23.62 14.92 -21.48
N GLY A 336 22.52 15.62 -21.32
CA GLY A 336 21.31 15.36 -22.08
C GLY A 336 20.57 16.64 -22.46
N PHE A 337 19.55 16.51 -23.29
CA PHE A 337 18.64 17.63 -23.58
C PHE A 337 17.21 17.15 -23.80
N THR A 338 16.24 17.97 -23.42
CA THR A 338 14.83 17.81 -23.80
C THR A 338 14.47 18.91 -24.80
N LEU A 339 13.70 18.56 -25.82
CA LEU A 339 13.17 19.52 -26.79
C LEU A 339 11.66 19.34 -26.88
N CYS A 340 10.93 20.22 -26.19
CA CYS A 340 9.47 20.17 -26.06
C CYS A 340 8.84 21.33 -26.85
N GLY A 341 8.25 21.04 -28.00
CA GLY A 341 7.90 22.05 -28.98
C GLY A 341 9.15 22.87 -29.34
N SER A 342 9.08 24.19 -29.25
CA SER A 342 10.23 25.08 -29.45
C SER A 342 11.14 25.29 -28.22
N LEU A 343 10.85 24.63 -27.10
CA LEU A 343 11.58 24.80 -25.85
C LEU A 343 12.67 23.74 -25.71
N MET A 344 13.93 24.16 -25.76
CA MET A 344 15.09 23.29 -25.51
C MET A 344 15.60 23.50 -24.08
N ARG A 345 15.90 22.40 -23.38
CA ARG A 345 16.55 22.43 -22.06
C ARG A 345 17.70 21.44 -22.05
N VAL A 346 18.85 21.88 -21.56
CA VAL A 346 20.04 21.03 -21.37
C VAL A 346 20.02 20.46 -19.96
N TRP A 347 20.58 19.27 -19.78
CA TRP A 347 20.65 18.54 -18.51
C TRP A 347 22.05 18.01 -18.30
N GLU A 348 22.51 18.03 -17.06
CA GLU A 348 23.64 17.21 -16.63
C GLU A 348 23.14 16.21 -15.60
N PHE A 349 23.38 14.93 -15.84
CA PHE A 349 23.10 13.86 -14.90
C PHE A 349 24.41 13.33 -14.36
N ASP A 350 24.56 13.27 -13.04
CA ASP A 350 25.64 12.54 -12.39
C ASP A 350 25.10 11.22 -11.78
N ARG A 351 25.97 10.44 -11.13
CA ARG A 351 25.58 9.16 -10.49
C ARG A 351 24.84 9.33 -9.15
N LEU A 352 24.62 10.56 -8.70
CA LEU A 352 23.87 10.94 -7.49
C LEU A 352 22.51 11.60 -7.83
N GLY A 353 22.28 12.03 -9.09
CA GLY A 353 21.06 12.66 -9.58
C GLY A 353 21.31 13.67 -10.72
N GLY A 354 20.24 14.28 -11.28
CA GLY A 354 20.35 15.28 -12.36
C GLY A 354 20.28 16.74 -11.89
N SER A 355 21.14 17.60 -12.43
CA SER A 355 21.22 19.04 -12.19
C SER A 355 21.04 19.80 -13.52
N PRO A 356 19.89 20.45 -13.78
CA PRO A 356 19.74 21.31 -14.96
C PRO A 356 19.99 22.83 -14.71
N PRO A 357 20.37 23.59 -15.76
CA PRO A 357 20.44 25.05 -15.77
C PRO A 357 19.12 25.77 -15.46
N ASN A 358 19.23 27.01 -14.98
CA ASN A 358 18.29 28.10 -15.29
C ASN A 358 18.19 28.29 -16.78
N ASN A 359 16.96 28.53 -17.28
CA ASN A 359 16.64 28.87 -18.66
C ASN A 359 17.85 29.47 -19.37
N SER A 360 18.58 28.63 -20.11
CA SER A 360 19.36 29.10 -21.24
C SER A 360 18.35 29.23 -22.37
N THR A 361 17.54 30.28 -22.27
CA THR A 361 17.28 31.02 -23.50
C THR A 361 18.67 31.38 -24.01
N LEU A 362 19.05 30.92 -25.20
CA LEU A 362 19.91 31.75 -26.04
C LEU A 362 19.14 33.08 -26.18
N THR A 363 19.30 34.02 -25.25
CA THR A 363 18.56 35.29 -25.25
C THR A 363 19.10 36.18 -26.36
N PRO A 364 18.30 37.06 -26.99
CA PRO A 364 17.13 37.73 -26.40
C PRO A 364 15.82 37.54 -27.18
N ASP A 365 14.69 37.55 -26.47
CA ASP A 365 13.32 37.76 -27.00
C ASP A 365 13.01 37.16 -28.38
N CYS A 366 12.70 35.87 -28.50
CA CYS A 366 12.08 35.37 -29.75
C CYS A 366 11.13 34.19 -29.57
N SER A 367 9.86 34.50 -29.83
CA SER A 367 8.79 33.55 -30.15
C SER A 367 9.06 32.93 -31.52
N MET A 368 9.00 31.60 -31.64
CA MET A 368 9.19 30.88 -32.92
C MET A 368 7.99 31.00 -33.91
N ALA A 369 7.05 31.93 -33.68
CA ALA A 369 5.95 32.29 -34.60
C ALA A 369 5.40 33.71 -34.35
N PRO A 370 4.81 34.40 -35.36
CA PRO A 370 4.30 35.76 -35.20
C PRO A 370 2.91 35.80 -34.53
N THR A 371 2.77 36.56 -33.44
CA THR A 371 1.51 36.69 -32.67
C THR A 371 0.66 37.87 -33.17
N THR A 372 -0.47 37.60 -33.82
CA THR A 372 -1.50 38.61 -34.11
C THR A 372 -2.52 38.67 -32.95
N ARG A 373 -2.75 39.86 -32.39
CA ARG A 373 -3.72 40.13 -31.30
C ARG A 373 -5.09 40.55 -31.85
N LEU A 374 -6.18 40.02 -31.28
CA LEU A 374 -7.50 40.67 -31.19
C LEU A 374 -8.18 40.35 -29.82
N PRO A 375 -9.10 41.21 -29.32
CA PRO A 375 -9.37 41.45 -27.90
C PRO A 375 -10.55 40.64 -27.31
N PRO A 376 -10.81 40.77 -25.99
CA PRO A 376 -11.76 39.94 -25.23
C PRO A 376 -13.16 40.56 -25.19
N ASP A 377 -14.19 39.73 -25.11
CA ASP A 377 -15.52 40.18 -24.70
C ASP A 377 -16.22 39.19 -23.76
N SER A 378 -16.53 39.76 -22.59
CA SER A 378 -17.72 39.61 -21.74
C SER A 378 -18.13 38.25 -21.13
N ASP A 379 -17.98 38.18 -19.79
CA ASP A 379 -18.83 37.43 -18.84
C ASP A 379 -20.33 37.81 -19.01
N PRO A 380 -21.32 36.93 -18.69
CA PRO A 380 -21.72 36.76 -17.28
C PRO A 380 -22.36 35.40 -16.84
N GLU A 381 -22.15 35.13 -15.54
CA GLU A 381 -23.11 34.72 -14.50
C GLU A 381 -23.69 33.29 -14.33
N TYR A 382 -23.50 32.82 -13.07
CA TYR A 382 -24.31 31.96 -12.20
C TYR A 382 -24.45 30.45 -12.47
N SER A 383 -23.89 29.62 -11.57
CA SER A 383 -24.62 28.80 -10.56
C SER A 383 -23.79 27.56 -10.16
N ASP A 384 -23.43 27.45 -8.88
CA ASP A 384 -22.96 26.23 -8.21
C ASP A 384 -24.14 25.69 -7.35
N PRO A 385 -24.40 24.37 -7.24
CA PRO A 385 -23.60 23.53 -6.33
C PRO A 385 -23.35 22.06 -6.78
N ASP A 386 -22.16 21.57 -6.45
CA ASP A 386 -21.84 20.22 -5.92
C ASP A 386 -22.33 18.96 -6.66
N SER A 387 -21.45 18.35 -7.46
CA SER A 387 -21.28 16.88 -7.50
C SER A 387 -19.94 16.46 -8.15
N GLU A 388 -18.91 16.29 -7.33
CA GLU A 388 -17.68 15.59 -7.75
C GLU A 388 -17.92 14.08 -7.82
N TYR A 389 -17.99 13.52 -9.03
CA TYR A 389 -17.62 12.14 -9.33
C TYR A 389 -17.09 12.05 -10.76
N SER A 390 -15.77 12.08 -10.92
CA SER A 390 -15.12 11.68 -12.17
C SER A 390 -14.67 10.23 -12.09
N ASP A 391 -15.38 9.38 -12.84
CA ASP A 391 -14.86 8.15 -13.44
C ASP A 391 -13.55 8.48 -14.19
N GLU A 392 -12.51 7.68 -14.03
CA GLU A 392 -11.42 7.62 -15.01
C GLU A 392 -11.44 6.27 -15.72
N SER A 393 -12.24 6.24 -16.78
CA SER A 393 -11.85 5.63 -18.05
C SER A 393 -11.87 6.74 -19.07
N ASP A 394 -10.69 7.22 -19.50
CA ASP A 394 -10.41 7.78 -20.84
C ASP A 394 -8.97 8.30 -20.90
N ILE A 395 -8.02 7.42 -21.27
CA ILE A 395 -6.87 7.77 -22.13
C ILE A 395 -6.55 6.52 -22.99
N GLU A 396 -7.36 6.29 -24.02
CA GLU A 396 -6.91 5.80 -25.34
C GLU A 396 -7.27 6.99 -26.27
N SER A 397 -6.51 7.49 -27.23
CA SER A 397 -5.45 6.94 -28.09
C SER A 397 -4.83 8.14 -28.82
N VAL A 398 -3.51 8.20 -28.98
CA VAL A 398 -2.91 8.94 -30.11
C VAL A 398 -1.97 7.95 -30.81
N PHE A 399 -2.59 7.26 -31.78
CA PHE A 399 -2.09 6.29 -32.77
C PHE A 399 -1.87 4.84 -32.31
N ASP A 400 -2.94 4.06 -32.46
CA ASP A 400 -2.92 2.67 -32.96
C ASP A 400 -2.32 2.64 -34.39
N ASN A 401 -1.59 1.58 -34.78
CA ASN A 401 -2.19 0.43 -35.47
C ASN A 401 -1.16 -0.65 -35.87
N ASP A 402 -1.38 -1.86 -35.34
CA ASP A 402 -1.34 -3.20 -35.95
C ASP A 402 -0.26 -3.65 -36.94
N GLY A 403 0.30 -4.83 -36.63
CA GLY A 403 0.95 -5.74 -37.58
C GLY A 403 1.46 -7.02 -36.90
N HIS A 404 0.64 -8.08 -36.94
CA HIS A 404 0.82 -9.38 -36.29
C HIS A 404 2.06 -10.22 -36.71
N GLU A 405 2.46 -11.05 -35.75
CA GLU A 405 2.98 -12.44 -35.82
C GLU A 405 4.24 -12.78 -36.63
N GLY A 406 5.26 -13.20 -35.87
CA GLY A 406 6.32 -14.10 -36.30
C GLY A 406 6.87 -14.82 -35.07
N SER A 407 6.39 -16.05 -34.86
CA SER A 407 7.05 -17.06 -34.01
C SER A 407 8.46 -17.29 -34.54
N GLU A 408 9.47 -17.31 -33.67
CA GLU A 408 10.48 -18.37 -33.66
C GLU A 408 11.40 -18.26 -32.45
N CYS A 409 11.67 -19.42 -31.85
CA CYS A 409 12.71 -19.63 -30.89
C CYS A 409 14.10 -19.40 -31.52
N GLY A 410 15.05 -18.89 -30.74
CA GLY A 410 16.46 -18.84 -31.10
C GLY A 410 17.29 -18.78 -29.83
N SER A 411 17.89 -19.92 -29.52
CA SER A 411 18.97 -20.20 -28.57
C SER A 411 19.81 -19.02 -28.07
N ASP A 412 20.08 -19.01 -26.76
CA ASP A 412 21.24 -18.33 -26.16
C ASP A 412 22.53 -18.78 -26.85
N GLU A 413 23.37 -17.83 -27.26
CA GLU A 413 24.83 -18.04 -27.28
C GLU A 413 25.53 -16.85 -26.63
N THR A 414 26.01 -17.11 -25.42
CA THR A 414 27.04 -16.35 -24.73
C THR A 414 28.34 -16.33 -25.53
N VAL A 415 28.92 -15.16 -25.76
CA VAL A 415 30.36 -15.00 -26.01
C VAL A 415 30.97 -14.30 -24.81
N PHE A 416 31.96 -14.98 -24.24
CA PHE A 416 32.78 -14.65 -23.08
C PHE A 416 33.55 -13.33 -23.23
N GLU A 417 33.77 -12.63 -22.12
CA GLU A 417 35.03 -11.91 -21.91
C GLU A 417 36.03 -12.84 -21.19
N GLU A 418 37.28 -12.74 -21.62
CA GLU A 418 38.45 -13.49 -21.18
C GLU A 418 38.73 -13.30 -19.67
N PRO A 419 39.18 -14.35 -18.96
CA PRO A 419 39.87 -14.17 -17.69
C PRO A 419 41.32 -13.69 -17.94
N PRO A 420 41.93 -13.02 -16.96
CA PRO A 420 43.33 -12.62 -17.04
C PRO A 420 44.26 -13.85 -16.99
N ASP A 421 45.33 -13.82 -17.78
CA ASP A 421 46.46 -14.74 -17.64
C ASP A 421 47.00 -14.71 -16.20
N ASP A 422 46.80 -15.80 -15.47
CA ASP A 422 47.87 -16.71 -15.04
C ASP A 422 47.29 -17.68 -14.02
N ASP A 423 46.99 -18.89 -14.47
CA ASP A 423 47.25 -20.17 -13.78
C ASP A 423 46.79 -21.27 -14.75
N GLU A 424 47.70 -22.10 -15.23
CA GLU A 424 47.43 -23.24 -16.12
C GLU A 424 46.29 -24.12 -15.56
N VAL A 425 45.08 -23.97 -16.10
CA VAL A 425 43.98 -24.92 -15.85
C VAL A 425 43.89 -25.88 -17.03
N ASP A 426 44.06 -27.16 -16.70
CA ASP A 426 44.11 -28.29 -17.61
C ASP A 426 42.82 -28.42 -18.45
N PHE A 427 42.95 -28.29 -19.78
CA PHE A 427 41.84 -28.26 -20.74
C PHE A 427 41.02 -29.57 -20.78
N GLU A 428 41.54 -30.66 -20.21
CA GLU A 428 40.83 -31.94 -20.15
C GLU A 428 39.71 -31.98 -19.08
N ASP A 429 39.75 -31.13 -18.05
CA ASP A 429 38.74 -31.11 -16.98
C ASP A 429 37.47 -30.32 -17.35
N ALA A 430 37.56 -29.34 -18.26
CA ALA A 430 36.41 -28.54 -18.70
C ALA A 430 35.43 -29.34 -19.59
N VAL A 431 35.93 -30.34 -20.33
CA VAL A 431 35.09 -31.21 -21.19
C VAL A 431 34.27 -32.20 -20.36
N ASN A 432 34.68 -32.50 -19.12
CA ASN A 432 33.97 -33.40 -18.22
C ASN A 432 32.85 -32.73 -17.39
N LEU A 433 32.70 -31.39 -17.46
CA LEU A 433 31.71 -30.67 -16.66
C LEU A 433 30.27 -30.84 -17.16
N PHE A 434 30.10 -31.13 -18.46
CA PHE A 434 28.83 -31.52 -19.06
C PHE A 434 28.83 -33.03 -19.24
N GLY A 435 28.36 -33.76 -18.22
CA GLY A 435 28.08 -35.18 -18.36
C GLY A 435 27.31 -35.42 -19.67
N GLY A 436 27.89 -36.20 -20.58
CA GLY A 436 27.40 -36.36 -21.95
C GLY A 436 25.89 -36.60 -22.00
N ASN A 437 25.26 -36.04 -23.03
CA ASN A 437 23.82 -36.12 -23.24
C ASN A 437 23.32 -37.57 -23.06
N THR A 438 22.53 -37.81 -22.02
CA THR A 438 22.08 -39.15 -21.59
C THR A 438 21.15 -39.81 -22.61
N HIS A 439 20.62 -39.05 -23.57
CA HIS A 439 19.67 -39.52 -24.56
C HIS A 439 20.19 -39.30 -25.99
N PRO A 440 19.95 -40.26 -26.92
CA PRO A 440 20.32 -40.09 -28.33
C PRO A 440 19.52 -38.93 -28.96
N PRO A 441 20.02 -38.27 -30.02
CA PRO A 441 19.32 -37.17 -30.70
C PRO A 441 17.87 -37.50 -31.12
N GLU A 442 17.62 -38.76 -31.46
CA GLU A 442 16.30 -39.30 -31.82
C GLU A 442 15.26 -39.14 -30.70
N TYR A 443 15.69 -39.17 -29.43
CA TYR A 443 14.82 -38.91 -28.28
C TYR A 443 14.24 -37.49 -28.32
N TYR A 444 15.09 -36.48 -28.59
CA TYR A 444 14.67 -35.09 -28.67
C TYR A 444 13.85 -34.82 -29.94
N GLN A 445 14.20 -35.47 -31.06
CA GLN A 445 13.41 -35.39 -32.30
C GLN A 445 12.01 -35.97 -32.13
N ASN A 446 11.86 -37.09 -31.40
CA ASN A 446 10.57 -37.64 -31.07
C ASN A 446 9.84 -36.79 -30.03
N ALA A 447 10.53 -36.28 -29.01
CA ALA A 447 9.95 -35.40 -28.00
C ALA A 447 9.35 -34.12 -28.60
N VAL A 448 9.98 -33.52 -29.62
CA VAL A 448 9.43 -32.36 -30.35
C VAL A 448 8.24 -32.75 -31.21
N LYS A 449 8.28 -33.91 -31.89
CA LYS A 449 7.15 -34.39 -32.72
C LYS A 449 5.92 -34.79 -31.91
N GLU A 450 6.13 -35.30 -30.72
CA GLU A 450 5.08 -35.73 -29.78
C GLU A 450 4.69 -34.61 -28.80
N PHE A 451 5.29 -33.42 -28.91
CA PHE A 451 4.99 -32.29 -28.03
C PHE A 451 3.58 -31.76 -28.31
N ASP A 452 2.67 -31.99 -27.36
CA ASP A 452 1.32 -31.45 -27.40
C ASP A 452 1.33 -29.99 -26.91
N GLU A 453 1.47 -29.04 -27.84
CA GLU A 453 1.35 -27.60 -27.56
C GLU A 453 0.00 -27.27 -26.89
N GLY A 454 -1.06 -28.00 -27.25
CA GLY A 454 -2.42 -27.80 -26.73
C GLY A 454 -2.56 -28.07 -25.23
N TYR A 455 -1.64 -28.83 -24.62
CA TYR A 455 -1.57 -28.99 -23.16
C TYR A 455 -1.16 -27.67 -22.46
N TYR A 456 -0.37 -26.83 -23.12
CA TYR A 456 0.22 -25.61 -22.56
C TYR A 456 -0.58 -24.33 -22.86
N ASP A 457 -1.55 -24.41 -23.78
CA ASP A 457 -2.50 -23.31 -24.06
C ASP A 457 -3.49 -23.06 -22.91
N GLY A 458 -3.62 -24.02 -21.99
CA GLY A 458 -4.50 -23.96 -20.84
C GLY A 458 -3.94 -23.13 -19.67
N GLN A 459 -4.81 -22.43 -18.96
CA GLN A 459 -4.42 -21.70 -17.75
C GLN A 459 -4.47 -22.59 -16.49
N ASP A 460 -3.37 -22.63 -15.73
CA ASP A 460 -3.31 -23.37 -14.48
C ASP A 460 -4.19 -22.72 -13.39
N TYR A 461 -5.20 -23.47 -12.95
CA TYR A 461 -6.09 -23.06 -11.86
C TYR A 461 -5.77 -23.81 -10.57
N SER A 462 -5.79 -23.09 -9.44
CA SER A 462 -5.70 -23.74 -8.13
C SER A 462 -6.84 -24.76 -7.96
N PRO A 463 -6.66 -25.85 -7.19
CA PRO A 463 -7.73 -26.83 -6.97
C PRO A 463 -9.03 -26.19 -6.44
N GLY A 464 -8.92 -25.15 -5.61
CA GLY A 464 -10.08 -24.41 -5.12
C GLY A 464 -10.76 -23.54 -6.19
N SER A 465 -9.98 -22.99 -7.13
CA SER A 465 -10.50 -22.29 -8.30
C SER A 465 -11.21 -23.26 -9.25
N GLY A 466 -10.64 -24.45 -9.46
CA GLY A 466 -11.24 -25.53 -10.26
C GLY A 466 -12.67 -25.87 -9.80
N VAL A 467 -12.85 -26.13 -8.50
CA VAL A 467 -14.18 -26.40 -7.92
C VAL A 467 -15.19 -25.28 -8.20
N LEU A 468 -14.74 -24.01 -8.22
CA LEU A 468 -15.61 -22.87 -8.47
C LEU A 468 -15.95 -22.74 -9.96
N LEU A 469 -14.99 -22.99 -10.85
CA LEU A 469 -15.18 -23.03 -12.30
C LEU A 469 -16.17 -24.14 -12.65
N ASP A 470 -15.94 -25.36 -12.16
CA ASP A 470 -16.79 -26.52 -12.42
C ASP A 470 -18.23 -26.28 -11.94
N ALA A 471 -18.41 -25.65 -10.78
CA ALA A 471 -19.74 -25.30 -10.27
C ALA A 471 -20.47 -24.28 -11.16
N ILE A 472 -19.76 -23.31 -11.75
CA ILE A 472 -20.36 -22.35 -12.67
C ILE A 472 -20.65 -22.98 -14.03
N GLU A 473 -19.77 -23.83 -14.54
CA GLU A 473 -20.00 -24.57 -15.78
C GLU A 473 -21.19 -25.52 -15.66
N ASP A 474 -21.33 -26.23 -14.55
CA ASP A 474 -22.52 -27.04 -14.27
C ASP A 474 -23.79 -26.19 -14.30
N THR A 475 -23.73 -25.00 -13.68
CA THR A 475 -24.85 -24.04 -13.68
C THR A 475 -25.15 -23.52 -15.10
N TRP A 476 -24.12 -23.31 -15.91
CA TRP A 476 -24.25 -22.90 -17.31
C TRP A 476 -24.89 -24.00 -18.15
N LYS A 477 -24.42 -25.25 -18.02
CA LYS A 477 -25.00 -26.42 -18.69
C LYS A 477 -26.48 -26.57 -18.38
N GLU A 478 -26.89 -26.36 -17.12
CA GLU A 478 -28.31 -26.36 -16.73
C GLU A 478 -29.10 -25.25 -17.41
N PHE A 479 -28.57 -24.03 -17.48
CA PHE A 479 -29.21 -22.94 -18.21
C PHE A 479 -29.34 -23.23 -19.70
N CYS A 480 -28.28 -23.74 -20.34
CA CYS A 480 -28.28 -24.12 -21.75
C CYS A 480 -29.34 -25.17 -22.08
N LYS A 481 -29.58 -26.14 -21.17
CA LYS A 481 -30.71 -27.09 -21.29
C LYS A 481 -32.07 -26.39 -21.28
N VAL A 482 -32.25 -25.36 -20.46
CA VAL A 482 -33.50 -24.59 -20.38
C VAL A 482 -33.75 -23.80 -21.66
N VAL A 483 -32.71 -23.23 -22.27
CA VAL A 483 -32.82 -22.45 -23.51
C VAL A 483 -32.61 -23.27 -24.79
N ASN A 484 -32.48 -24.60 -24.66
CA ASN A 484 -32.26 -25.56 -25.75
C ASN A 484 -31.07 -25.20 -26.66
N ARG A 485 -29.89 -24.97 -26.07
CA ARG A 485 -28.63 -24.70 -26.80
C ARG A 485 -27.52 -25.63 -26.34
N ASP A 486 -26.55 -25.88 -27.20
CA ASP A 486 -25.32 -26.58 -26.80
C ASP A 486 -24.47 -25.69 -25.88
N PRO A 487 -24.00 -26.18 -24.71
CA PRO A 487 -23.20 -25.39 -23.78
C PRO A 487 -21.87 -24.87 -24.34
N LYS A 488 -21.18 -25.66 -25.17
CA LYS A 488 -19.86 -25.30 -25.73
C LYS A 488 -20.04 -24.29 -26.86
N GLU A 489 -20.94 -24.54 -27.80
CA GLU A 489 -21.25 -23.58 -28.88
C GLU A 489 -21.77 -22.25 -28.32
N SER A 490 -22.51 -22.29 -27.22
CA SER A 490 -23.03 -21.07 -26.56
C SER A 490 -21.93 -20.19 -25.97
N TYR A 491 -20.75 -20.72 -25.67
CA TYR A 491 -19.60 -19.91 -25.25
C TYR A 491 -18.98 -19.14 -26.42
N VAL A 492 -18.99 -19.72 -27.62
CA VAL A 492 -18.48 -19.06 -28.84
C VAL A 492 -19.47 -18.00 -29.33
N SER A 493 -20.78 -18.27 -29.27
CA SER A 493 -21.83 -17.35 -29.73
C SER A 493 -22.39 -16.43 -28.63
N LEU A 494 -21.55 -15.95 -27.70
CA LEU A 494 -22.02 -15.16 -26.56
C LEU A 494 -22.60 -13.81 -27.00
N SER A 495 -23.77 -13.48 -26.47
CA SER A 495 -24.39 -12.16 -26.62
C SER A 495 -24.80 -11.59 -25.27
N ILE A 496 -24.95 -10.27 -25.19
CA ILE A 496 -25.40 -9.61 -23.96
C ILE A 496 -26.77 -10.12 -23.51
N GLY A 497 -27.65 -10.47 -24.46
CA GLY A 497 -28.97 -11.04 -24.17
C GLY A 497 -28.88 -12.40 -23.49
N ILE A 498 -27.99 -13.29 -23.96
CA ILE A 498 -27.77 -14.60 -23.34
C ILE A 498 -27.18 -14.42 -21.94
N LEU A 499 -26.14 -13.58 -21.80
CA LEU A 499 -25.48 -13.33 -20.52
C LEU A 499 -26.43 -12.73 -19.48
N TYR A 500 -27.21 -11.70 -19.84
CA TYR A 500 -28.18 -11.09 -18.94
C TYR A 500 -29.18 -12.13 -18.43
N ASN A 501 -29.73 -12.94 -19.35
CA ASN A 501 -30.73 -13.95 -19.00
C ASN A 501 -30.15 -15.12 -18.20
N PHE A 502 -28.90 -15.52 -18.46
CA PHE A 502 -28.21 -16.51 -17.63
C PHE A 502 -28.08 -16.05 -16.19
N PHE A 503 -27.56 -14.84 -15.97
CA PHE A 503 -27.38 -14.32 -14.61
C PHE A 503 -28.73 -14.03 -13.94
N ASN A 504 -29.75 -13.57 -14.68
CA ASN A 504 -31.11 -13.43 -14.18
C ASN A 504 -31.70 -14.79 -13.77
N TRP A 505 -31.59 -15.81 -14.63
CA TRP A 505 -32.03 -17.18 -14.35
C TRP A 505 -31.33 -17.76 -13.12
N ARG A 506 -30.02 -17.56 -13.01
CA ARG A 506 -29.21 -17.99 -11.87
C ARG A 506 -29.69 -17.34 -10.56
N LEU A 507 -29.94 -16.03 -10.58
CA LEU A 507 -30.44 -15.31 -9.40
C LEU A 507 -31.84 -15.80 -8.96
N ASN A 508 -32.63 -16.32 -9.90
CA ASN A 508 -33.93 -16.92 -9.64
C ASN A 508 -33.87 -18.36 -9.09
N GLN A 509 -32.71 -19.03 -9.10
CA GLN A 509 -32.59 -20.41 -8.64
C GLN A 509 -32.77 -20.50 -7.12
N LYS A 510 -33.74 -21.32 -6.70
CA LYS A 510 -34.06 -21.56 -5.29
C LYS A 510 -33.50 -22.88 -4.76
N ALA A 511 -33.03 -23.77 -5.62
CA ALA A 511 -32.44 -25.05 -5.26
C ALA A 511 -31.28 -25.41 -6.22
N ASN A 512 -30.35 -26.24 -5.76
CA ASN A 512 -29.27 -26.80 -6.57
C ASN A 512 -29.73 -28.09 -7.29
N LYS A 513 -28.84 -28.67 -8.10
CA LYS A 513 -29.04 -29.95 -8.82
C LYS A 513 -29.48 -31.12 -7.94
N ASP A 514 -29.09 -31.14 -6.66
CA ASP A 514 -29.47 -32.17 -5.68
C ASP A 514 -30.81 -31.87 -4.98
N GLY A 515 -31.54 -30.84 -5.41
CA GLY A 515 -32.78 -30.37 -4.79
C GLY A 515 -32.57 -29.67 -3.43
N ARG A 516 -31.33 -29.32 -3.06
CA ARG A 516 -31.01 -28.56 -1.84
C ARG A 516 -31.26 -27.08 -2.07
N LYS A 517 -32.00 -26.45 -1.17
CA LYS A 517 -32.32 -25.02 -1.24
C LYS A 517 -31.06 -24.14 -1.21
N LEU A 518 -30.92 -23.25 -2.20
CA LEU A 518 -29.83 -22.28 -2.28
C LEU A 518 -30.09 -21.10 -1.33
N CYS A 519 -29.02 -20.51 -0.78
CA CYS A 519 -29.11 -19.36 0.11
C CYS A 519 -29.52 -18.05 -0.62
N GLY A 520 -29.52 -18.08 -1.96
CA GLY A 520 -29.70 -16.90 -2.81
C GLY A 520 -28.47 -16.00 -2.80
N THR A 521 -28.30 -15.20 -3.86
CA THR A 521 -27.29 -14.13 -3.88
C THR A 521 -27.91 -12.88 -3.28
N LYS A 522 -27.28 -12.29 -2.27
CA LYS A 522 -27.80 -11.09 -1.57
C LYS A 522 -27.00 -9.81 -1.83
N LYS A 523 -25.80 -9.95 -2.41
CA LYS A 523 -24.84 -8.85 -2.58
C LYS A 523 -24.39 -8.72 -4.02
N LYS A 524 -24.28 -7.50 -4.52
CA LYS A 524 -23.73 -7.22 -5.86
C LYS A 524 -22.30 -7.68 -6.01
N SER A 525 -21.47 -7.56 -4.98
CA SER A 525 -20.08 -8.03 -5.00
C SER A 525 -19.95 -9.55 -5.25
N SER A 526 -20.91 -10.33 -4.74
CA SER A 526 -20.99 -11.77 -5.04
C SER A 526 -21.33 -12.00 -6.51
N LEU A 527 -22.29 -11.24 -7.05
CA LEU A 527 -22.64 -11.27 -8.47
C LEU A 527 -21.45 -10.89 -9.37
N SER A 528 -20.68 -9.86 -9.01
CA SER A 528 -19.44 -9.50 -9.71
C SER A 528 -18.37 -10.59 -9.62
N THR A 529 -18.30 -11.33 -8.51
CA THR A 529 -17.39 -12.47 -8.37
C THR A 529 -17.80 -13.61 -9.30
N TYR A 530 -19.10 -13.92 -9.39
CA TYR A 530 -19.60 -14.90 -10.36
C TYR A 530 -19.28 -14.49 -11.79
N TRP A 531 -19.42 -13.20 -12.14
CA TRP A 531 -19.00 -12.72 -13.46
C TRP A 531 -17.51 -12.94 -13.72
N LYS A 532 -16.65 -12.61 -12.75
CA LYS A 532 -15.20 -12.83 -12.87
C LYS A 532 -14.87 -14.29 -13.17
N VAL A 533 -15.49 -15.22 -12.45
CA VAL A 533 -15.23 -16.66 -12.63
C VAL A 533 -15.88 -17.17 -13.91
N PHE A 534 -17.06 -16.69 -14.29
CA PHE A 534 -17.68 -17.06 -15.56
C PHE A 534 -16.79 -16.69 -16.75
N ARG A 535 -16.14 -15.52 -16.72
CA ARG A 535 -15.15 -15.16 -17.76
C ARG A 535 -14.03 -16.18 -17.88
N LEU A 536 -13.53 -16.68 -16.74
CA LEU A 536 -12.52 -17.74 -16.72
C LEU A 536 -13.07 -19.07 -17.25
N CYS A 537 -14.35 -19.40 -17.03
CA CYS A 537 -14.97 -20.56 -17.67
C CYS A 537 -15.03 -20.42 -19.20
N VAL A 538 -15.28 -19.21 -19.71
CA VAL A 538 -15.28 -18.96 -21.16
C VAL A 538 -13.87 -19.14 -21.73
N GLU A 539 -12.88 -18.53 -21.10
CA GLU A 539 -11.47 -18.66 -21.48
C GLU A 539 -11.03 -20.13 -21.42
N ARG A 540 -11.38 -20.86 -20.36
CA ARG A 540 -11.13 -22.31 -20.25
C ARG A 540 -11.79 -23.15 -21.34
N ALA A 541 -12.98 -22.75 -21.82
CA ALA A 541 -13.76 -23.52 -22.78
C ALA A 541 -13.44 -23.18 -24.25
N THR A 542 -12.92 -21.98 -24.52
CA THR A 542 -12.73 -21.45 -25.88
C THR A 542 -11.28 -21.10 -26.21
N GLY A 543 -10.40 -21.00 -25.21
CA GLY A 543 -9.05 -20.43 -25.36
C GLY A 543 -9.03 -18.89 -25.33
N ASP A 544 -10.15 -18.26 -25.68
CA ASP A 544 -10.24 -16.81 -25.86
C ASP A 544 -10.86 -16.07 -24.68
N LYS A 545 -10.37 -14.84 -24.45
CA LYS A 545 -11.00 -13.91 -23.52
C LYS A 545 -12.28 -13.34 -24.13
N ILE A 546 -13.29 -13.09 -23.29
CA ILE A 546 -14.50 -12.40 -23.71
C ILE A 546 -14.16 -11.02 -24.28
N ASP A 547 -14.72 -10.71 -25.45
CA ASP A 547 -14.65 -9.40 -26.12
C ASP A 547 -14.76 -8.21 -25.13
N PRO A 548 -13.82 -7.25 -25.15
CA PRO A 548 -13.84 -6.09 -24.26
C PRO A 548 -15.14 -5.29 -24.31
N LYS A 549 -15.77 -5.11 -25.49
CA LYS A 549 -17.03 -4.37 -25.62
C LYS A 549 -18.17 -5.10 -24.93
N LEU A 550 -18.28 -6.41 -25.09
CA LEU A 550 -19.24 -7.27 -24.40
C LEU A 550 -19.00 -7.25 -22.88
N ASN A 551 -17.75 -7.29 -22.43
CA ASN A 551 -17.40 -7.18 -21.02
C ASN A 551 -17.86 -5.83 -20.42
N ARG A 552 -17.65 -4.70 -21.10
CA ARG A 552 -18.17 -3.38 -20.67
C ARG A 552 -19.70 -3.36 -20.61
N LYS A 553 -20.39 -3.89 -21.63
CA LYS A 553 -21.86 -4.04 -21.64
C LYS A 553 -22.36 -4.88 -20.47
N MET A 554 -21.63 -5.95 -20.12
CA MET A 554 -22.01 -6.82 -19.03
C MET A 554 -21.95 -6.13 -17.65
N HIS A 555 -21.03 -5.18 -17.44
CA HIS A 555 -21.04 -4.41 -16.19
C HIS A 555 -22.32 -3.58 -16.01
N ARG A 556 -22.87 -3.04 -17.11
CA ARG A 556 -24.19 -2.37 -17.09
C ARG A 556 -25.31 -3.36 -16.76
N ALA A 557 -25.30 -4.54 -17.40
CA ALA A 557 -26.26 -5.62 -17.12
C ALA A 557 -26.22 -6.09 -15.66
N LEU A 558 -25.03 -6.25 -15.07
CA LEU A 558 -24.88 -6.64 -13.66
C LEU A 558 -25.42 -5.59 -12.70
N ARG A 559 -25.28 -4.29 -13.02
CA ARG A 559 -25.90 -3.21 -12.23
C ARG A 559 -27.43 -3.26 -12.30
N ASP A 560 -27.98 -3.48 -13.49
CA ASP A 560 -29.42 -3.62 -13.67
C ASP A 560 -29.98 -4.85 -12.93
N LEU A 561 -29.33 -6.00 -13.07
CA LEU A 561 -29.69 -7.22 -12.34
C LEU A 561 -29.59 -7.05 -10.81
N ALA A 562 -28.59 -6.30 -10.34
CA ALA A 562 -28.48 -5.99 -8.92
C ALA A 562 -29.68 -5.19 -8.42
N LYS A 563 -30.11 -4.15 -9.17
CA LYS A 563 -31.31 -3.38 -8.86
C LYS A 563 -32.57 -4.24 -8.90
N LYS A 564 -32.75 -5.02 -9.98
CA LYS A 564 -33.91 -5.90 -10.20
C LYS A 564 -34.12 -6.92 -9.07
N HIS A 565 -33.03 -7.47 -8.55
CA HIS A 565 -33.07 -8.50 -7.49
C HIS A 565 -32.88 -7.91 -6.07
N GLY A 566 -32.84 -6.58 -5.93
CA GLY A 566 -32.65 -5.91 -4.63
C GLY A 566 -31.34 -6.32 -3.94
N LEU A 567 -30.26 -6.51 -4.71
CA LEU A 567 -28.96 -6.86 -4.15
C LEU A 567 -28.35 -5.66 -3.45
N SER A 568 -27.81 -5.87 -2.26
CA SER A 568 -27.12 -4.81 -1.52
C SER A 568 -25.74 -4.49 -2.14
N ASP A 569 -25.47 -3.20 -2.27
CA ASP A 569 -24.19 -2.63 -2.71
C ASP A 569 -23.25 -2.34 -1.53
N GLU A 570 -23.74 -2.54 -0.30
CA GLU A 570 -22.98 -2.29 0.91
C GLU A 570 -21.78 -3.25 1.00
N LYS A 571 -20.61 -2.63 1.03
CA LYS A 571 -19.38 -3.33 1.37
C LYS A 571 -19.47 -3.76 2.83
N ARG A 572 -18.88 -4.92 3.10
CA ARG A 572 -18.67 -5.34 4.48
C ARG A 572 -17.76 -4.31 5.17
N VAL A 573 -18.13 -3.88 6.36
CA VAL A 573 -17.27 -3.03 7.21
C VAL A 573 -16.04 -3.84 7.63
N ASN A 574 -14.85 -3.34 7.32
CA ASN A 574 -13.57 -3.94 7.66
C ASN A 574 -13.14 -3.50 9.07
N ARG A 575 -13.92 -3.87 10.10
CA ARG A 575 -13.57 -3.53 11.49
C ARG A 575 -12.32 -4.30 11.93
N CYS A 576 -11.38 -3.57 12.52
CA CYS A 576 -10.17 -4.13 13.11
C CYS A 576 -10.47 -4.68 14.50
N MET A 577 -9.82 -5.78 14.87
CA MET A 577 -9.79 -6.27 16.24
C MET A 577 -8.52 -5.74 16.90
N THR A 578 -8.65 -4.89 17.92
CA THR A 578 -7.46 -4.38 18.63
C THR A 578 -6.82 -5.49 19.48
N ILE A 579 -5.66 -5.21 20.04
CA ILE A 579 -4.97 -6.16 20.93
C ILE A 579 -5.77 -6.38 22.21
N GLU A 580 -6.47 -5.36 22.71
CA GLU A 580 -7.37 -5.44 23.86
C GLU A 580 -8.56 -6.36 23.55
N ASP A 581 -9.21 -6.15 22.39
CA ASP A 581 -10.30 -7.01 21.92
C ASP A 581 -9.85 -8.47 21.78
N LEU A 582 -8.64 -8.69 21.23
CA LEU A 582 -8.05 -10.01 21.08
C LEU A 582 -7.80 -10.67 22.44
N SER A 583 -7.27 -9.92 23.41
CA SER A 583 -7.05 -10.38 24.77
C SER A 583 -8.36 -10.83 25.44
N GLU A 584 -9.41 -9.99 25.36
CA GLU A 584 -10.73 -10.31 25.91
C GLU A 584 -11.35 -11.53 25.20
N GLN A 585 -11.16 -11.64 23.89
CA GLN A 585 -11.60 -12.80 23.13
C GLN A 585 -10.87 -14.08 23.51
N ILE A 586 -9.56 -14.04 23.74
CA ILE A 586 -8.80 -15.20 24.18
C ILE A 586 -9.22 -15.61 25.59
N GLN A 587 -9.31 -14.65 26.50
CA GLN A 587 -9.76 -14.91 27.87
C GLN A 587 -11.16 -15.55 27.87
N THR A 588 -12.08 -15.05 27.04
CA THR A 588 -13.43 -15.64 26.89
C THR A 588 -13.38 -17.02 26.24
N THR A 589 -12.54 -17.21 25.22
CA THR A 589 -12.34 -18.51 24.58
C THR A 589 -11.85 -19.55 25.58
N LEU A 590 -10.95 -19.19 26.49
CA LEU A 590 -10.41 -20.09 27.51
C LEU A 590 -11.38 -20.34 28.66
N SER A 591 -12.14 -19.32 29.08
CA SER A 591 -12.98 -19.35 30.28
C SER A 591 -14.42 -19.84 30.06
N THR A 592 -14.97 -19.70 28.85
CA THR A 592 -16.39 -19.97 28.61
C THR A 592 -16.75 -21.46 28.67
N THR A 593 -17.91 -21.77 29.26
CA THR A 593 -18.56 -23.08 29.18
C THR A 593 -19.76 -23.08 28.21
N GLU A 594 -20.10 -21.93 27.61
CA GLU A 594 -21.18 -21.76 26.61
C GLU A 594 -20.79 -22.29 25.22
N LYS A 595 -19.54 -22.70 25.03
CA LYS A 595 -19.03 -23.32 23.81
C LYS A 595 -18.03 -24.41 24.18
N SER A 596 -18.35 -25.65 23.80
CA SER A 596 -17.43 -26.79 23.89
C SER A 596 -16.65 -27.01 22.58
N PHE A 597 -15.37 -27.32 22.70
CA PHE A 597 -14.44 -27.70 21.63
C PHE A 597 -14.18 -29.22 21.58
N GLN A 598 -14.93 -30.00 22.38
CA GLN A 598 -14.85 -31.47 22.51
C GLN A 598 -13.57 -31.95 23.22
N LEU A 599 -12.41 -31.41 22.85
CA LEU A 599 -11.13 -31.70 23.47
C LEU A 599 -10.43 -30.36 23.79
N GLY A 600 -9.82 -30.27 24.98
CA GLY A 600 -9.16 -29.06 25.45
C GLY A 600 -8.04 -28.60 24.52
N GLU A 601 -7.33 -29.53 23.87
CA GLU A 601 -6.32 -29.20 22.87
C GLU A 601 -6.89 -28.41 21.69
N ILE A 602 -8.11 -28.69 21.25
CA ILE A 602 -8.76 -27.94 20.17
C ILE A 602 -9.07 -26.49 20.61
N ARG A 603 -9.36 -26.26 21.88
CA ARG A 603 -9.52 -24.90 22.44
C ARG A 603 -8.18 -24.16 22.46
N ILE A 604 -7.09 -24.82 22.87
CA ILE A 604 -5.72 -24.28 22.83
C ILE A 604 -5.32 -23.94 21.39
N LEU A 605 -5.55 -24.84 20.44
CA LEU A 605 -5.28 -24.61 19.02
C LEU A 605 -6.13 -23.47 18.44
N ALA A 606 -7.38 -23.28 18.90
CA ALA A 606 -8.20 -22.15 18.48
C ALA A 606 -7.61 -20.81 18.95
N VAL A 607 -6.99 -20.76 20.13
CA VAL A 607 -6.29 -19.58 20.64
C VAL A 607 -4.96 -19.38 19.90
N LEU A 608 -4.14 -20.43 19.79
CA LEU A 608 -2.86 -20.38 19.07
C LEU A 608 -3.06 -19.90 17.62
N PHE A 609 -4.12 -20.32 16.95
CA PHE A 609 -4.47 -19.86 15.61
C PHE A 609 -4.60 -18.32 15.54
N LEU A 610 -5.28 -17.70 16.51
CA LEU A 610 -5.43 -16.24 16.57
C LEU A 610 -4.09 -15.56 16.85
N LEU A 611 -3.29 -16.12 17.75
CA LEU A 611 -1.99 -15.58 18.15
C LEU A 611 -0.91 -15.68 17.06
N LEU A 612 -0.98 -16.66 16.16
CA LEU A 612 -0.11 -16.71 14.97
C LEU A 612 -0.63 -15.83 13.83
N LEU A 613 -1.95 -15.68 13.71
CA LEU A 613 -2.57 -14.88 12.65
C LEU A 613 -2.38 -13.37 12.88
N ALA A 614 -2.44 -12.92 14.13
CA ALA A 614 -2.33 -11.51 14.50
C ALA A 614 -0.99 -10.87 14.07
N PRO A 615 0.19 -11.39 14.44
CA PRO A 615 1.47 -10.81 14.04
C PRO A 615 1.84 -11.10 12.57
N ALA A 616 1.36 -12.20 11.98
CA ALA A 616 1.71 -12.52 10.61
C ALA A 616 0.89 -11.72 9.58
N GLY A 617 -0.32 -11.28 9.95
CA GLY A 617 -1.30 -10.76 9.00
C GLY A 617 -1.55 -11.72 7.84
N ALA A 618 -1.28 -13.02 7.99
CA ALA A 618 -1.26 -13.98 6.89
C ALA A 618 -2.66 -14.41 6.45
N ARG A 619 -2.75 -15.15 5.34
CA ARG A 619 -4.03 -15.78 4.97
C ARG A 619 -4.38 -16.86 6.01
N PRO A 620 -5.62 -16.92 6.53
CA PRO A 620 -6.02 -17.93 7.52
C PRO A 620 -5.70 -19.37 7.14
N ALA A 621 -5.82 -19.71 5.85
CA ALA A 621 -5.52 -21.05 5.35
C ALA A 621 -4.03 -21.42 5.46
N SER A 622 -3.13 -20.44 5.37
CA SER A 622 -1.68 -20.67 5.50
C SER A 622 -1.33 -21.08 6.94
N ILE A 623 -1.93 -20.42 7.94
CA ILE A 623 -1.74 -20.79 9.35
C ILE A 623 -2.26 -22.20 9.63
N LEU A 624 -3.45 -22.56 9.13
CA LEU A 624 -4.03 -23.89 9.33
C LEU A 624 -3.24 -25.04 8.66
N ARG A 625 -2.33 -24.71 7.74
CA ARG A 625 -1.46 -25.67 7.05
C ARG A 625 -0.06 -25.75 7.65
N LEU A 626 0.21 -25.01 8.73
CA LEU A 626 1.50 -25.05 9.41
C LEU A 626 1.80 -26.46 9.93
N ARG A 627 2.98 -26.99 9.58
CA ARG A 627 3.51 -28.25 10.09
C ARG A 627 4.53 -28.00 11.19
N PHE A 628 4.85 -29.03 11.98
CA PHE A 628 5.92 -28.90 12.97
C PHE A 628 7.29 -28.65 12.31
N GLY A 629 7.56 -29.22 11.14
CA GLY A 629 8.80 -28.94 10.38
C GLY A 629 8.94 -27.49 9.92
N ASP A 630 7.83 -26.74 9.85
CA ASP A 630 7.83 -25.32 9.50
C ASP A 630 8.14 -24.41 10.71
N ILE A 631 8.28 -24.98 11.92
CA ILE A 631 8.56 -24.27 13.18
C ILE A 631 10.00 -24.52 13.61
N ARG A 632 10.68 -23.44 14.03
CA ARG A 632 11.97 -23.51 14.71
C ARG A 632 11.89 -22.79 16.04
N ALA A 633 12.25 -23.48 17.12
CA ALA A 633 12.47 -22.88 18.43
C ALA A 633 13.97 -22.77 18.67
N VAL A 634 14.44 -21.62 19.10
CA VAL A 634 15.85 -21.39 19.46
C VAL A 634 15.92 -20.62 20.77
N LEU A 635 16.93 -20.91 21.58
CA LEU A 635 17.31 -20.06 22.70
C LEU A 635 18.34 -19.05 22.18
N ALA A 636 18.02 -17.77 22.20
CA ALA A 636 18.86 -16.71 21.63
C ALA A 636 19.47 -15.84 22.72
N ARG A 637 20.73 -15.44 22.53
CA ARG A 637 21.43 -14.51 23.42
C ARG A 637 20.88 -13.11 23.20
N ASP A 638 20.57 -12.44 24.30
CA ASP A 638 20.19 -11.03 24.24
C ASP A 638 21.39 -10.19 23.79
N PRO A 639 21.28 -9.43 22.67
CA PRO A 639 22.38 -8.56 22.23
C PRO A 639 22.76 -7.49 23.25
N GLU A 640 21.86 -7.12 24.18
CA GLU A 640 22.10 -6.12 25.23
C GLU A 640 22.64 -6.74 26.53
N GLY A 641 22.92 -8.05 26.54
CA GLY A 641 23.50 -8.74 27.71
C GLY A 641 22.49 -9.17 28.78
N GLY A 642 21.19 -9.14 28.48
CA GLY A 642 20.13 -9.69 29.33
C GLY A 642 19.99 -11.22 29.28
N ALA A 643 18.90 -11.71 29.84
CA ALA A 643 18.60 -13.15 29.86
C ALA A 643 18.32 -13.70 28.46
N HIS A 644 18.72 -14.95 28.23
CA HIS A 644 18.44 -15.63 26.96
C HIS A 644 16.93 -15.71 26.69
N ASN A 645 16.55 -15.42 25.45
CA ASN A 645 15.18 -15.32 25.01
C ASN A 645 14.82 -16.53 24.12
N ILE A 646 13.67 -17.17 24.35
CA ILE A 646 13.18 -18.19 23.42
C ILE A 646 12.53 -17.53 22.21
N LEU A 647 13.20 -17.62 21.06
CA LEU A 647 12.63 -17.20 19.79
C LEU A 647 11.87 -18.35 19.14
N THR A 648 10.61 -18.09 18.83
CA THR A 648 9.78 -18.98 18.03
C THR A 648 9.69 -18.44 16.61
N ARG A 649 10.20 -19.20 15.64
CA ARG A 649 10.11 -18.88 14.22
C ARG A 649 9.12 -19.83 13.55
N PHE A 650 8.16 -19.32 12.79
CA PHE A 650 7.27 -20.16 11.99
C PHE A 650 7.27 -19.69 10.53
N THR A 651 7.38 -20.66 9.63
CA THR A 651 7.54 -20.43 8.19
C THR A 651 6.25 -20.77 7.46
N LEU A 652 5.72 -19.84 6.68
CA LEU A 652 4.49 -20.06 5.90
C LEU A 652 4.84 -20.51 4.48
N ALA A 653 5.15 -21.79 4.31
CA ALA A 653 5.53 -22.36 3.00
C ALA A 653 4.35 -22.56 2.03
N PHE A 654 3.09 -22.67 2.52
CA PHE A 654 1.94 -23.10 1.70
C PHE A 654 1.07 -21.98 1.13
N THR A 655 1.68 -20.93 0.59
CA THR A 655 0.96 -19.86 -0.12
C THR A 655 1.00 -20.06 -1.64
N LYS A 656 -0.08 -20.61 -2.20
CA LYS A 656 -0.32 -20.68 -3.67
C LYS A 656 0.74 -21.45 -4.47
N THR A 657 1.08 -22.68 -4.06
CA THR A 657 2.10 -23.53 -4.70
C THR A 657 1.78 -24.04 -6.12
N TYR A 658 0.57 -23.80 -6.63
CA TYR A 658 0.13 -24.32 -7.93
C TYR A 658 0.69 -23.52 -9.14
N LEU A 659 1.26 -22.34 -8.92
CA LEU A 659 1.92 -21.51 -9.96
C LEU A 659 3.44 -21.47 -9.76
N GLY A 660 3.99 -22.49 -9.09
CA GLY A 660 5.39 -22.52 -8.68
C GLY A 660 5.60 -22.21 -7.19
N VAL A 661 6.85 -22.40 -6.75
CA VAL A 661 7.27 -22.15 -5.36
C VAL A 661 7.31 -20.65 -5.13
N LYS A 662 6.64 -20.19 -4.08
CA LYS A 662 6.79 -18.82 -3.58
C LYS A 662 7.79 -18.81 -2.45
N ASP A 663 8.52 -17.71 -2.32
CA ASP A 663 9.38 -17.50 -1.16
C ASP A 663 8.57 -17.58 0.14
N ALA A 664 8.97 -18.54 0.96
CA ALA A 664 8.31 -18.80 2.22
C ALA A 664 8.67 -17.70 3.24
N LYS A 665 7.68 -17.24 3.99
CA LYS A 665 7.84 -16.14 4.92
C LYS A 665 7.98 -16.66 6.34
N THR A 666 9.09 -16.30 6.97
CA THR A 666 9.39 -16.67 8.35
C THR A 666 9.07 -15.51 9.27
N PHE A 667 8.20 -15.76 10.25
CA PHE A 667 7.88 -14.80 11.28
C PHE A 667 8.58 -15.21 12.57
N THR A 668 9.38 -14.31 13.12
CA THR A 668 10.05 -14.50 14.41
C THR A 668 9.23 -13.83 15.50
N VAL A 669 8.89 -14.60 16.54
CA VAL A 669 8.18 -14.09 17.70
C VAL A 669 9.06 -14.27 18.94
N PRO A 670 9.50 -13.17 19.57
CA PRO A 670 10.28 -13.24 20.79
C PRO A 670 9.41 -13.58 22.00
N GLU A 671 10.07 -14.11 23.02
CA GLU A 671 9.55 -14.21 24.36
C GLU A 671 9.43 -12.82 24.99
N ASN A 672 8.33 -12.56 25.70
CA ASN A 672 8.09 -11.30 26.40
C ASN A 672 8.09 -11.55 27.90
N PHE A 673 9.16 -11.11 28.56
CA PHE A 673 9.41 -11.38 29.98
C PHE A 673 8.44 -10.65 30.91
N PHE A 674 7.98 -9.46 30.55
CA PHE A 674 7.26 -8.57 31.48
C PHE A 674 5.81 -8.33 31.09
N ASP A 675 5.24 -9.19 30.25
CA ASP A 675 3.83 -9.09 29.90
C ASP A 675 2.92 -9.24 31.13
N PRO A 676 1.91 -8.38 31.32
CA PRO A 676 1.06 -8.41 32.51
C PRO A 676 0.24 -9.70 32.63
N SER A 677 -0.01 -10.40 31.51
CA SER A 677 -0.65 -11.72 31.44
C SER A 677 -0.04 -12.55 30.31
N LEU A 678 -0.14 -13.88 30.36
CA LEU A 678 0.32 -14.78 29.30
C LEU A 678 -0.78 -15.09 28.26
N PHE A 679 -1.93 -14.41 28.31
CA PHE A 679 -3.02 -14.64 27.36
C PHE A 679 -2.60 -14.40 25.91
N LEU A 680 -1.76 -13.37 25.67
CA LEU A 680 -1.27 -12.97 24.36
C LEU A 680 0.09 -13.58 23.99
N SER A 681 0.59 -14.57 24.75
CA SER A 681 1.91 -15.15 24.53
C SER A 681 1.88 -16.35 23.56
N PRO A 682 2.14 -16.19 22.24
CA PRO A 682 2.14 -17.32 21.31
C PRO A 682 3.16 -18.40 21.67
N HIS A 683 4.32 -18.03 22.26
CA HIS A 683 5.36 -18.97 22.65
C HIS A 683 4.87 -19.94 23.73
N VAL A 684 4.10 -19.48 24.73
CA VAL A 684 3.54 -20.36 25.78
C VAL A 684 2.59 -21.41 25.18
N TYR A 685 1.70 -21.00 24.28
CA TYR A 685 0.79 -21.95 23.62
C TYR A 685 1.53 -22.91 22.69
N LEU A 686 2.49 -22.42 21.91
CA LEU A 686 3.22 -23.27 20.98
C LEU A 686 4.12 -24.27 21.71
N LEU A 687 4.89 -23.83 22.69
CA LEU A 687 5.70 -24.72 23.54
C LEU A 687 4.81 -25.73 24.28
N GLY A 688 3.63 -25.32 24.77
CA GLY A 688 2.65 -26.23 25.37
C GLY A 688 2.23 -27.36 24.42
N ILE A 689 1.93 -27.04 23.15
CA ILE A 689 1.64 -28.04 22.12
C ILE A 689 2.88 -28.91 21.82
N MET A 690 4.08 -28.31 21.71
CA MET A 690 5.30 -29.04 21.41
C MET A 690 5.68 -30.05 22.51
N PHE A 691 5.58 -29.65 23.79
CA PHE A 691 5.80 -30.57 24.91
C PHE A 691 4.70 -31.63 25.02
N ARG A 692 3.43 -31.27 24.76
CA ARG A 692 2.31 -32.23 24.74
C ARG A 692 2.52 -33.36 23.73
N HIS A 693 3.10 -33.04 22.57
CA HIS A 693 3.41 -34.01 21.50
C HIS A 693 4.84 -34.57 21.57
N GLN A 694 5.67 -34.12 22.53
CA GLN A 694 7.07 -34.52 22.70
C GLN A 694 7.88 -34.45 21.39
N VAL A 695 7.74 -33.34 20.67
CA VAL A 695 8.33 -33.17 19.34
C VAL A 695 9.82 -32.78 19.36
N PHE A 696 10.37 -32.42 20.52
CA PHE A 696 11.80 -32.09 20.62
C PHE A 696 12.68 -33.32 20.38
N LYS A 697 13.76 -33.13 19.62
CA LYS A 697 14.74 -34.19 19.32
C LYS A 697 15.57 -34.58 20.54
N ALA A 698 15.83 -33.63 21.44
CA ALA A 698 16.56 -33.89 22.68
C ALA A 698 15.70 -34.75 23.62
N PRO A 699 16.11 -35.98 23.95
CA PRO A 699 15.28 -36.91 24.71
C PRO A 699 15.07 -36.47 26.17
N SER A 700 15.95 -35.64 26.70
CA SER A 700 15.87 -35.12 28.08
C SER A 700 15.04 -33.84 28.20
N LEU A 701 14.66 -33.21 27.08
CA LEU A 701 13.85 -31.98 27.06
C LEU A 701 12.35 -32.34 27.13
N ILE A 702 11.96 -32.94 28.26
CA ILE A 702 10.61 -33.50 28.49
C ILE A 702 9.66 -32.54 29.19
N SER A 703 10.17 -31.45 29.77
CA SER A 703 9.37 -30.47 30.52
C SER A 703 9.89 -29.05 30.31
N PRO A 704 9.04 -28.02 30.47
CA PRO A 704 9.46 -26.62 30.33
C PRO A 704 10.52 -26.20 31.34
N ASP A 705 10.60 -26.84 32.51
CA ASP A 705 11.64 -26.54 33.52
C ASP A 705 13.06 -26.83 33.04
N LYS A 706 13.20 -27.78 32.10
CA LYS A 706 14.50 -28.08 31.49
C LYS A 706 15.00 -26.97 30.58
N LEU A 707 14.13 -26.08 30.09
CA LEU A 707 14.55 -24.92 29.29
C LEU A 707 15.42 -23.95 30.10
N ASN A 708 15.16 -23.83 31.41
CA ASN A 708 15.92 -22.94 32.29
C ASN A 708 17.34 -23.45 32.59
N MET A 709 17.61 -24.72 32.29
CA MET A 709 18.90 -25.37 32.52
C MET A 709 19.80 -25.26 31.28
N LEU A 710 19.31 -24.65 30.20
CA LEU A 710 20.05 -24.50 28.96
C LEU A 710 20.83 -23.19 28.98
N ASP A 711 22.04 -23.24 28.41
CA ASP A 711 22.88 -22.07 28.19
C ASP A 711 23.46 -22.15 26.77
N ILE A 712 23.85 -20.99 26.25
CA ILE A 712 24.41 -20.85 24.91
C ILE A 712 25.93 -20.83 25.04
N HIS A 713 26.62 -21.61 24.21
CA HIS A 713 28.08 -21.63 24.19
C HIS A 713 28.65 -20.23 23.98
N ALA A 714 29.81 -19.90 24.58
CA ALA A 714 30.32 -18.53 24.63
C ALA A 714 30.61 -17.92 23.24
N GLY A 715 30.96 -18.76 22.26
CA GLY A 715 31.16 -18.33 20.86
C GLY A 715 29.89 -18.28 20.01
N GLU A 716 28.73 -18.62 20.57
CA GLU A 716 27.47 -18.76 19.83
C GLU A 716 26.45 -17.69 20.25
N LYS A 717 25.59 -17.32 19.28
CA LYS A 717 24.50 -16.35 19.48
C LYS A 717 23.15 -17.01 19.74
N GLU A 718 22.97 -18.25 19.32
CA GLU A 718 21.74 -19.02 19.55
C GLU A 718 22.04 -20.51 19.73
N LEU A 719 21.24 -21.17 20.57
CA LEU A 719 21.18 -22.62 20.72
C LEU A 719 19.88 -23.12 20.07
N PRO A 720 19.95 -23.84 18.95
CA PRO A 720 18.77 -24.45 18.34
C PRO A 720 18.13 -25.51 19.24
N LEU A 721 16.80 -25.55 19.29
CA LEU A 721 15.99 -26.59 19.95
C LEU A 721 15.35 -27.47 18.86
N PRO A 722 16.11 -28.37 18.20
CA PRO A 722 15.65 -29.12 17.04
C PRO A 722 14.46 -30.03 17.37
N LEU A 723 13.57 -30.20 16.40
CA LEU A 723 12.43 -31.11 16.48
C LEU A 723 12.76 -32.44 15.80
N LYS A 724 12.02 -33.50 16.14
CA LYS A 724 12.15 -34.82 15.54
C LYS A 724 11.62 -34.79 14.11
N LYS A 725 12.42 -35.31 13.17
CA LYS A 725 12.09 -35.36 11.73
C LYS A 725 10.78 -36.08 11.42
N GLU A 726 10.37 -37.03 12.26
CA GLU A 726 9.09 -37.76 12.10
C GLU A 726 7.85 -36.85 12.18
N PHE A 727 7.98 -35.64 12.72
CA PHE A 727 6.90 -34.65 12.78
C PHE A 727 6.97 -33.60 11.65
N ASP A 728 7.96 -33.65 10.76
CA ASP A 728 8.17 -32.60 9.74
C ASP A 728 6.92 -32.37 8.88
N ASP A 729 6.21 -33.46 8.53
CA ASP A 729 4.97 -33.43 7.76
C ASP A 729 3.69 -33.39 8.60
N CYS A 730 3.81 -33.46 9.93
CA CYS A 730 2.67 -33.44 10.83
C CYS A 730 2.11 -32.02 10.98
N LEU A 731 0.83 -31.83 10.66
CA LEU A 731 0.13 -30.57 10.85
C LEU A 731 0.01 -30.21 12.33
N VAL A 732 0.17 -28.93 12.66
CA VAL A 732 -0.09 -28.41 14.02
C VAL A 732 -1.60 -28.36 14.28
N PHE A 733 -2.37 -27.84 13.33
CA PHE A 733 -3.81 -27.61 13.47
C PHE A 733 -4.65 -28.82 13.02
N ARG A 734 -4.63 -29.90 13.80
CA ARG A 734 -5.40 -31.12 13.55
C ARG A 734 -6.72 -31.13 14.31
N ARG A 735 -7.77 -31.70 13.71
CA ARG A 735 -9.11 -31.75 14.33
C ARG A 735 -9.20 -32.90 15.34
N ALA A 736 -10.13 -32.80 16.28
CA ALA A 736 -10.48 -33.94 17.13
C ALA A 736 -11.34 -34.95 16.36
N VAL A 737 -11.05 -36.23 16.56
CA VAL A 737 -11.83 -37.37 16.08
C VAL A 737 -12.39 -38.13 17.27
N LYS A 738 -13.62 -38.64 17.11
CA LYS A 738 -14.26 -39.42 18.16
C LYS A 738 -13.74 -40.87 18.09
N THR A 739 -13.15 -41.35 19.17
CA THR A 739 -12.70 -42.73 19.34
C THR A 739 -13.70 -43.54 20.18
N LEU A 740 -13.41 -44.83 20.41
CA LEU A 740 -14.24 -45.68 21.28
C LEU A 740 -14.21 -45.22 22.74
N THR A 741 -13.09 -44.64 23.17
CA THR A 741 -12.85 -44.21 24.56
C THR A 741 -13.14 -42.73 24.80
N GLY A 742 -13.32 -41.93 23.73
CA GLY A 742 -13.65 -40.51 23.86
C GLY A 742 -13.26 -39.69 22.64
N TYR A 743 -12.45 -38.64 22.81
CA TYR A 743 -11.92 -37.81 21.72
C TYR A 743 -10.40 -37.78 21.72
N ASP A 744 -9.80 -37.88 20.54
CA ASP A 744 -8.37 -37.74 20.35
C ASP A 744 -8.07 -36.84 19.14
N ILE A 745 -6.84 -36.37 19.03
CA ILE A 745 -6.37 -35.60 17.88
C ILE A 745 -6.21 -36.53 16.67
N SER A 746 -6.71 -36.09 15.52
CA SER A 746 -6.52 -36.82 14.26
C SER A 746 -5.05 -36.94 13.90
N MET A 747 -4.65 -38.03 13.24
CA MET A 747 -3.29 -38.18 12.73
C MET A 747 -2.96 -37.12 11.66
N ASP A 748 -3.89 -36.88 10.73
CA ASP A 748 -3.67 -36.10 9.50
C ASP A 748 -4.76 -35.03 9.23
N ALA A 749 -6.00 -35.24 9.71
CA ALA A 749 -7.11 -34.38 9.30
C ALA A 749 -7.03 -32.95 9.89
N PRO A 750 -6.99 -31.90 9.05
CA PRO A 750 -6.84 -30.53 9.51
C PRO A 750 -8.11 -29.95 10.11
N ILE A 751 -7.96 -28.97 10.99
CA ILE A 751 -9.02 -28.03 11.34
C ILE A 751 -9.32 -27.19 10.10
N THR A 752 -10.56 -27.27 9.61
CA THR A 752 -10.97 -26.49 8.43
C THR A 752 -11.18 -25.02 8.77
N TYR A 753 -10.97 -24.13 7.79
CA TYR A 753 -11.29 -22.70 7.94
C TYR A 753 -12.75 -22.47 8.38
N GLY A 754 -13.69 -23.25 7.84
CA GLY A 754 -15.10 -23.16 8.21
C GLY A 754 -15.40 -23.60 9.66
N MET A 755 -14.56 -24.44 10.28
CA MET A 755 -14.64 -24.74 11.71
C MET A 755 -14.14 -23.56 12.53
N MET A 756 -12.92 -23.09 12.22
CA MET A 756 -12.29 -21.98 12.93
C MET A 756 -13.13 -20.70 12.89
N ALA A 757 -13.59 -20.30 11.70
CA ALA A 757 -14.45 -19.13 11.52
C ALA A 757 -15.78 -19.24 12.29
N ARG A 758 -16.35 -20.44 12.41
CA ARG A 758 -17.57 -20.66 13.22
C ARG A 758 -17.30 -20.52 14.71
N TRP A 759 -16.14 -20.98 15.19
CA TRP A 759 -15.76 -20.84 16.58
C TRP A 759 -15.50 -19.38 16.94
N ILE A 760 -14.70 -18.68 16.15
CA ILE A 760 -14.40 -17.25 16.33
C ILE A 760 -15.69 -16.42 16.39
N ARG A 761 -16.59 -16.61 15.41
CA ARG A 761 -17.88 -15.93 15.42
C ARG A 761 -18.70 -16.26 16.66
N ARG A 762 -18.74 -17.52 17.10
CA ARG A 762 -19.48 -17.92 18.30
C ARG A 762 -18.90 -17.29 19.56
N ILE A 763 -17.58 -17.17 19.68
CA ILE A 763 -16.96 -16.47 20.81
C ILE A 763 -17.31 -14.97 20.78
N GLY A 764 -17.26 -14.33 19.60
CA GLY A 764 -17.73 -12.96 19.44
C GLY A 764 -19.19 -12.76 19.86
N GLU A 765 -20.07 -13.72 19.54
CA GLU A 765 -21.46 -13.70 20.01
C GLU A 765 -21.58 -13.77 21.54
N ILE A 766 -20.73 -14.58 22.20
CA ILE A 766 -20.70 -14.80 23.66
C ILE A 766 -20.19 -13.56 24.40
N LEU A 767 -19.12 -12.94 23.89
CA LEU A 767 -18.67 -11.61 24.33
C LEU A 767 -19.78 -10.57 24.19
N GLY A 768 -20.65 -10.79 23.21
CA GLY A 768 -21.73 -9.90 22.90
C GLY A 768 -21.22 -8.77 22.02
N PHE A 769 -20.40 -9.05 21.01
CA PHE A 769 -20.13 -8.12 19.91
C PHE A 769 -21.32 -8.02 18.95
N GLU A 770 -21.51 -6.85 18.37
CA GLU A 770 -22.60 -6.58 17.43
C GLU A 770 -22.24 -7.17 16.07
N TYR A 771 -21.01 -6.86 15.66
CA TYR A 771 -20.46 -7.25 14.38
C TYR A 771 -19.89 -8.66 14.46
N ALA A 772 -20.12 -9.43 13.41
CA ALA A 772 -19.60 -10.79 13.30
C ALA A 772 -18.06 -10.78 13.21
N THR A 773 -17.43 -11.30 14.26
CA THR A 773 -15.98 -11.49 14.34
C THR A 773 -15.51 -12.57 13.38
N ILE A 774 -14.46 -12.28 12.61
CA ILE A 774 -13.87 -13.24 11.67
C ILE A 774 -12.34 -13.19 11.71
N PRO A 775 -11.65 -14.24 11.20
CA PRO A 775 -10.20 -14.23 11.10
C PRO A 775 -9.61 -12.98 10.42
N TYR A 776 -10.27 -12.45 9.38
CA TYR A 776 -9.75 -11.25 8.69
C TYR A 776 -9.77 -9.98 9.55
N SER A 777 -10.54 -9.91 10.64
CA SER A 777 -10.50 -8.75 11.53
C SER A 777 -9.10 -8.54 12.13
N LEU A 778 -8.37 -9.63 12.40
CA LEU A 778 -6.97 -9.58 12.82
C LEU A 778 -6.03 -9.19 11.68
N ARG A 779 -6.32 -9.68 10.47
CA ARG A 779 -5.52 -9.31 9.30
C ARG A 779 -5.68 -7.82 8.94
N TYR A 780 -6.87 -7.26 9.11
CA TYR A 780 -7.08 -5.81 8.98
C TYR A 780 -6.32 -5.06 10.06
N ALA A 781 -6.38 -5.51 11.31
CA ALA A 781 -5.64 -4.89 12.41
C ALA A 781 -4.12 -4.90 12.15
N ALA A 782 -3.56 -6.05 11.74
CA ALA A 782 -2.15 -6.17 11.38
C ALA A 782 -1.77 -5.23 10.23
N ALA A 783 -2.55 -5.25 9.14
CA ALA A 783 -2.27 -4.41 7.97
C ALA A 783 -2.29 -2.90 8.30
N ASN A 784 -3.26 -2.43 9.07
CA ASN A 784 -3.33 -1.03 9.49
C ASN A 784 -2.26 -0.70 10.54
N GLY A 785 -1.90 -1.65 11.41
CA GLY A 785 -0.81 -1.48 12.38
C GLY A 785 0.56 -1.36 11.72
N PHE A 786 0.81 -2.18 10.69
CA PHE A 786 2.02 -2.10 9.87
C PHE A 786 2.12 -0.79 9.11
N ASP A 787 1.01 -0.31 8.55
CA ASP A 787 0.94 0.96 7.82
C ASP A 787 1.23 2.18 8.70
N GLN A 788 0.88 2.12 9.98
CA GLN A 788 1.10 3.19 10.96
C GLN A 788 2.45 3.11 11.67
N SER A 789 3.23 2.05 11.45
CA SER A 789 4.50 1.82 12.13
C SER A 789 5.64 2.50 11.38
N VAL A 790 6.51 3.19 12.13
CA VAL A 790 7.75 3.75 11.58
C VAL A 790 8.79 2.68 11.25
N ASP A 791 8.67 1.49 11.85
CA ASP A 791 9.60 0.38 11.71
C ASP A 791 9.25 -0.54 10.52
N ILE A 792 8.07 -0.37 9.91
CA ILE A 792 7.59 -1.21 8.82
C ILE A 792 7.37 -0.37 7.57
N SER A 793 8.29 -0.52 6.61
CA SER A 793 8.15 0.12 5.30
C SER A 793 6.94 -0.42 4.53
N GLU A 794 6.46 0.35 3.54
CA GLU A 794 5.42 -0.12 2.62
C GLU A 794 5.80 -1.46 1.96
N ALA A 795 7.05 -1.59 1.53
CA ALA A 795 7.56 -2.81 0.91
C ALA A 795 7.50 -4.00 1.88
N LEU A 796 7.90 -3.81 3.14
CA LEU A 796 7.84 -4.86 4.15
C LEU A 796 6.38 -5.21 4.51
N ARG A 797 5.48 -4.23 4.60
CA ARG A 797 4.03 -4.46 4.76
C ARG A 797 3.47 -5.28 3.60
N ASN A 798 3.83 -4.91 2.36
CA ASN A 798 3.38 -5.61 1.15
C ASN A 798 3.95 -7.04 1.10
N LEU A 799 5.22 -7.22 1.50
CA LEU A 799 5.83 -8.54 1.68
C LEU A 799 5.05 -9.35 2.72
N ALA A 800 4.86 -8.85 3.93
CA ALA A 800 4.14 -9.56 5.00
C ALA A 800 2.71 -9.98 4.58
N LEU A 801 2.00 -9.11 3.84
CA LEU A 801 0.62 -9.35 3.41
C LEU A 801 0.47 -10.15 2.10
N ASP A 802 1.54 -10.53 1.41
CA ASP A 802 1.51 -11.10 0.05
C ASP A 802 0.85 -10.16 -0.98
N HIS A 803 1.17 -8.86 -0.93
CA HIS A 803 0.71 -7.87 -1.90
C HIS A 803 1.87 -7.49 -2.84
N ALA A 804 1.58 -7.37 -4.14
CA ALA A 804 2.56 -6.89 -5.11
C ALA A 804 2.73 -5.36 -5.06
N ASN A 805 1.72 -4.65 -4.57
CA ASN A 805 1.70 -3.19 -4.42
C ASN A 805 0.65 -2.79 -3.37
N SER A 806 0.47 -1.49 -3.14
CA SER A 806 -0.51 -0.94 -2.20
C SER A 806 -1.99 -1.08 -2.60
N VAL A 807 -2.30 -1.36 -3.87
CA VAL A 807 -3.69 -1.33 -4.35
C VAL A 807 -4.60 -2.34 -3.62
N PRO A 808 -4.19 -3.61 -3.39
CA PRO A 808 -4.94 -4.53 -2.55
C PRO A 808 -5.18 -4.00 -1.14
N PHE A 809 -4.18 -3.35 -0.52
CA PHE A 809 -4.30 -2.76 0.81
C PHE A 809 -5.37 -1.65 0.84
N GLN A 810 -5.26 -0.66 -0.03
CA GLN A 810 -6.19 0.48 -0.12
C GLN A 810 -7.64 0.05 -0.42
N ARG A 811 -7.81 -0.97 -1.27
CA ARG A 811 -9.15 -1.45 -1.68
C ARG A 811 -9.81 -2.34 -0.63
N HIS A 812 -9.04 -3.19 0.06
CA HIS A 812 -9.57 -4.31 0.83
C HIS A 812 -9.20 -4.35 2.31
N TYR A 813 -8.16 -3.64 2.75
CA TYR A 813 -7.64 -3.69 4.13
C TYR A 813 -7.74 -2.36 4.86
N LEU A 814 -7.56 -1.25 4.15
CA LEU A 814 -7.71 0.08 4.73
C LEU A 814 -9.14 0.24 5.29
N GLY A 815 -9.21 0.64 6.56
CA GLY A 815 -10.47 0.90 7.25
C GLY A 815 -11.28 1.98 6.53
N ARG A 816 -12.60 1.83 6.51
CA ARG A 816 -13.52 2.91 6.06
C ARG A 816 -13.93 3.82 7.21
N GLU A 817 -13.77 3.35 8.43
CA GLU A 817 -13.81 4.19 9.62
C GLU A 817 -12.42 4.77 9.82
N VAL A 818 -12.32 6.09 9.76
CA VAL A 818 -11.06 6.81 9.90
C VAL A 818 -10.61 6.68 11.34
N ASN A 819 -9.54 5.91 11.52
CA ASN A 819 -9.06 5.54 12.85
C ASN A 819 -8.05 6.57 13.39
N ALA A 820 -8.37 7.86 13.22
CA ALA A 820 -7.56 9.02 13.61
C ALA A 820 -8.47 10.18 14.02
N ASP A 821 -8.05 10.96 15.01
CA ASP A 821 -8.79 12.16 15.45
C ASP A 821 -8.48 13.33 14.52
N THR A 822 -9.13 13.35 13.35
CA THR A 822 -8.90 14.35 12.30
C THR A 822 -9.16 15.76 12.79
N TRP A 823 -10.09 15.94 13.73
CA TRP A 823 -10.47 17.25 14.24
C TRP A 823 -9.40 17.83 15.17
N ALA A 824 -8.86 17.02 16.09
CA ALA A 824 -7.74 17.44 16.93
C ALA A 824 -6.52 17.78 16.06
N ILE A 825 -6.23 16.97 15.03
CA ILE A 825 -5.14 17.21 14.08
C ILE A 825 -5.31 18.57 13.38
N LEU A 826 -6.50 18.84 12.81
CA LEU A 826 -6.78 20.12 12.14
C LEU A 826 -6.64 21.34 13.06
N ARG A 827 -6.85 21.17 14.36
CA ARG A 827 -6.71 22.24 15.37
C ARG A 827 -5.33 22.33 16.01
N GLY A 828 -4.37 21.49 15.62
CA GLY A 828 -3.07 21.39 16.30
C GLY A 828 -3.18 20.92 17.75
N GLN A 829 -4.26 20.21 18.10
CA GLN A 829 -4.51 19.68 19.44
C GLN A 829 -4.03 18.23 19.55
N LYS A 830 -3.80 17.77 20.78
CA LYS A 830 -3.44 16.36 21.05
C LYS A 830 -4.60 15.43 20.66
N PRO A 831 -4.42 14.49 19.71
CA PRO A 831 -5.44 13.53 19.31
C PRO A 831 -5.94 12.66 20.47
N GLN A 832 -7.26 12.42 20.55
CA GLN A 832 -7.86 11.41 21.45
C GLN A 832 -7.74 10.00 20.85
N GLN A 833 -6.52 9.63 20.47
CA GLN A 833 -6.27 8.47 19.61
C GLN A 833 -6.75 7.15 20.23
N ALA A 834 -6.65 6.99 21.55
CA ALA A 834 -7.10 5.79 22.25
C ALA A 834 -8.64 5.61 22.15
N LEU A 835 -9.39 6.71 22.32
CA LEU A 835 -10.85 6.70 22.22
C LEU A 835 -11.30 6.39 20.79
N ILE A 836 -10.68 7.01 19.79
CA ILE A 836 -10.99 6.75 18.37
C ILE A 836 -10.65 5.29 18.00
N LYS A 837 -9.48 4.79 18.41
CA LYS A 837 -9.10 3.38 18.21
C LYS A 837 -10.09 2.41 18.82
N GLN A 838 -10.55 2.69 20.04
CA GLN A 838 -11.58 1.90 20.68
C GLN A 838 -12.90 1.99 19.90
N ALA A 839 -13.36 3.18 19.53
CA ALA A 839 -14.62 3.38 18.80
C ALA A 839 -14.62 2.72 17.41
N CYS A 840 -13.48 2.63 16.73
CA CYS A 840 -13.36 1.96 15.43
C CYS A 840 -13.10 0.45 15.52
N SER A 841 -12.92 -0.11 16.73
CA SER A 841 -12.66 -1.54 16.92
C SER A 841 -13.92 -2.39 16.78
N VAL A 842 -13.76 -3.72 16.75
CA VAL A 842 -14.91 -4.65 16.84
C VAL A 842 -15.49 -4.63 18.28
N GLY A 843 -14.63 -4.43 19.28
CA GLY A 843 -14.98 -4.47 20.68
C GLY A 843 -15.74 -3.28 21.24
N HIS A 844 -15.80 -2.12 20.55
CA HIS A 844 -16.63 -0.99 21.00
C HIS A 844 -18.08 -1.39 21.29
N SER A 845 -18.56 -2.40 20.57
CA SER A 845 -19.95 -2.83 20.58
C SER A 845 -20.25 -3.85 21.67
N ILE A 846 -19.30 -4.14 22.55
CA ILE A 846 -19.41 -5.23 23.52
C ILE A 846 -20.56 -4.99 24.52
N SER A 847 -21.38 -6.03 24.72
CA SER A 847 -22.41 -6.00 25.75
C SER A 847 -22.75 -7.39 26.27
N LYS A 848 -22.56 -7.59 27.58
CA LYS A 848 -22.95 -8.83 28.27
C LYS A 848 -24.47 -9.05 28.27
N ARG A 849 -25.28 -8.01 28.07
CA ARG A 849 -26.75 -8.10 28.02
C ARG A 849 -27.27 -8.56 26.65
N ARG A 850 -26.45 -8.48 25.59
CA ARG A 850 -26.85 -8.85 24.24
C ARG A 850 -27.25 -10.34 24.16
N PRO A 851 -28.42 -10.68 23.58
CA PRO A 851 -28.88 -12.07 23.51
C PRO A 851 -27.91 -12.99 22.77
N THR A 852 -27.37 -14.00 23.46
CA THR A 852 -26.44 -14.98 22.87
C THR A 852 -27.18 -16.17 22.23
N ASP A 853 -28.42 -16.44 22.63
CA ASP A 853 -29.30 -17.50 22.14
C ASP A 853 -30.78 -17.11 22.27
N LEU A 854 -31.66 -17.83 21.56
CA LEU A 854 -33.11 -17.63 21.63
C LEU A 854 -33.70 -18.09 22.96
N THR A 855 -34.74 -17.41 23.44
CA THR A 855 -35.59 -17.91 24.53
C THR A 855 -36.37 -19.15 24.10
N ALA A 856 -36.92 -19.91 25.05
CA ALA A 856 -37.71 -21.09 24.73
C ALA A 856 -38.98 -20.73 23.93
N GLU A 857 -39.61 -19.60 24.24
CA GLU A 857 -40.78 -19.08 23.52
C GLU A 857 -40.42 -18.66 22.10
N GLN A 858 -39.32 -17.91 21.91
CA GLN A 858 -38.80 -17.55 20.59
C GLN A 858 -38.39 -18.79 19.79
N ALA A 859 -37.82 -19.81 20.44
CA ALA A 859 -37.48 -21.06 19.79
C ALA A 859 -38.74 -21.89 19.45
N ALA A 860 -39.80 -21.78 20.24
CA ALA A 860 -41.07 -22.46 20.03
C ALA A 860 -41.91 -21.80 18.93
N SER A 861 -41.85 -20.48 18.76
CA SER A 861 -42.53 -19.74 17.69
C SER A 861 -42.13 -20.25 16.30
N ILE A 862 -40.93 -20.79 16.14
CA ILE A 862 -40.47 -21.37 14.88
C ILE A 862 -41.31 -22.60 14.46
N ASN A 863 -41.90 -23.32 15.42
CA ASN A 863 -42.78 -24.44 15.10
C ASN A 863 -44.12 -23.99 14.51
N THR A 864 -44.52 -22.72 14.67
CA THR A 864 -45.74 -22.19 14.06
C THR A 864 -45.53 -21.72 12.62
N HIS A 865 -44.27 -21.63 12.16
CA HIS A 865 -43.94 -21.17 10.81
C HIS A 865 -44.61 -22.04 9.71
N PRO A 866 -45.28 -21.43 8.70
CA PRO A 866 -46.07 -22.18 7.70
C PRO A 866 -45.29 -23.29 6.98
N LEU A 867 -44.04 -23.01 6.61
CA LEU A 867 -43.16 -24.00 5.96
C LEU A 867 -42.86 -25.21 6.87
N ILE A 868 -42.68 -24.98 8.18
CA ILE A 868 -42.39 -26.05 9.14
C ILE A 868 -43.61 -26.94 9.31
N ARG A 869 -44.80 -26.34 9.46
CA ARG A 869 -46.08 -27.08 9.50
C ARG A 869 -46.32 -27.90 8.23
N LYS A 870 -46.03 -27.32 7.06
CA LYS A 870 -46.14 -28.04 5.77
C LYS A 870 -45.21 -29.25 5.70
N LEU A 871 -43.94 -29.09 6.10
CA LEU A 871 -42.97 -30.17 6.14
C LEU A 871 -43.34 -31.25 7.16
N GLU A 872 -43.86 -30.87 8.32
CA GLU A 872 -44.35 -31.83 9.33
C GLU A 872 -45.57 -32.62 8.85
N LEU A 873 -46.50 -31.97 8.15
CA LEU A 873 -47.65 -32.64 7.52
C LEU A 873 -47.22 -33.61 6.43
N GLN A 874 -46.28 -33.22 5.57
CA GLN A 874 -45.69 -34.12 4.56
C GLN A 874 -45.02 -35.32 5.21
N LEU A 875 -44.30 -35.11 6.32
CA LEU A 875 -43.66 -36.18 7.08
C LEU A 875 -44.67 -37.18 7.67
N ARG A 876 -45.85 -36.72 8.10
CA ARG A 876 -46.91 -37.60 8.63
C ARG A 876 -47.48 -38.54 7.57
N ARG A 877 -47.47 -38.13 6.30
CA ARG A 877 -47.97 -38.91 5.16
C ARG A 877 -46.98 -39.97 4.65
N MET A 878 -45.70 -39.88 5.05
CA MET A 878 -44.65 -40.80 4.60
C MET A 878 -44.55 -42.06 5.48
N LYS A 879 -44.34 -43.22 4.86
CA LYS A 879 -44.18 -44.52 5.54
C LYS A 879 -43.00 -44.48 6.52
N ARG A 880 -43.18 -45.02 7.73
CA ARG A 880 -42.10 -45.10 8.73
C ARG A 880 -40.94 -45.97 8.19
N GLY A 881 -39.70 -45.48 8.35
CA GLY A 881 -38.50 -46.18 7.91
C GLY A 881 -38.09 -45.99 6.44
N SER A 882 -38.86 -45.27 5.62
CA SER A 882 -38.45 -45.01 4.22
C SER A 882 -37.27 -44.03 4.14
N ASN A 883 -36.39 -44.21 3.14
CA ASN A 883 -35.29 -43.28 2.85
C ASN A 883 -35.81 -41.85 2.59
N GLU A 884 -36.97 -41.73 1.95
CA GLU A 884 -37.66 -40.45 1.74
C GLU A 884 -38.03 -39.75 3.06
N ARG A 885 -38.48 -40.51 4.06
CA ARG A 885 -38.81 -39.98 5.39
C ARG A 885 -37.56 -39.52 6.13
N VAL A 886 -36.45 -40.25 6.01
CA VAL A 886 -35.15 -39.86 6.59
C VAL A 886 -34.66 -38.55 5.99
N GLU A 887 -34.74 -38.39 4.67
CA GLU A 887 -34.35 -37.17 3.98
C GLU A 887 -35.30 -36.00 4.30
N ALA A 888 -36.60 -36.25 4.38
CA ALA A 888 -37.59 -35.24 4.80
C ALA A 888 -37.36 -34.79 6.26
N LEU A 889 -37.00 -35.69 7.18
CA LEU A 889 -36.60 -35.35 8.55
C LEU A 889 -35.35 -34.47 8.58
N ARG A 890 -34.34 -34.78 7.74
CA ARG A 890 -33.14 -33.98 7.60
C ARG A 890 -33.47 -32.58 7.08
N ARG A 891 -34.32 -32.47 6.05
CA ARG A 891 -34.81 -31.19 5.51
C ARG A 891 -35.54 -30.36 6.57
N LEU A 892 -36.47 -30.97 7.31
CA LEU A 892 -37.19 -30.33 8.40
C LEU A 892 -36.23 -29.79 9.47
N ARG A 893 -35.26 -30.61 9.90
CA ARG A 893 -34.25 -30.21 10.89
C ARG A 893 -33.42 -29.02 10.40
N ASN A 894 -32.97 -29.07 9.16
CA ASN A 894 -32.16 -28.01 8.55
C ASN A 894 -32.96 -26.71 8.43
N GLU A 895 -34.23 -26.78 8.05
CA GLU A 895 -35.13 -25.61 7.98
C GLU A 895 -35.40 -25.00 9.35
N LYS A 896 -35.65 -25.82 10.38
CA LYS A 896 -35.76 -25.31 11.77
C LYS A 896 -34.48 -24.61 12.22
N LEU A 897 -33.30 -25.18 11.91
CA LEU A 897 -32.02 -24.56 12.23
C LEU A 897 -31.80 -23.23 11.48
N ARG A 898 -32.22 -23.15 10.22
CA ARG A 898 -32.15 -21.94 9.41
C ARG A 898 -33.01 -20.82 9.99
N LEU A 899 -34.27 -21.12 10.31
CA LEU A 899 -35.19 -20.16 10.95
C LEU A 899 -34.68 -19.72 12.32
N LYS A 900 -34.12 -20.65 13.12
CA LYS A 900 -33.49 -20.31 14.41
C LYS A 900 -32.36 -19.31 14.25
N ARG A 901 -31.47 -19.53 13.28
CA ARG A 901 -30.37 -18.61 13.00
C ARG A 901 -30.87 -17.24 12.54
N SER A 902 -31.85 -17.21 11.63
CA SER A 902 -32.43 -15.97 11.12
C SER A 902 -33.10 -15.16 12.23
N LEU A 903 -33.93 -15.80 13.06
CA LEU A 903 -34.61 -15.14 14.16
C LEU A 903 -33.61 -14.60 15.19
N LYS A 904 -32.57 -15.39 15.52
CA LYS A 904 -31.51 -14.96 16.43
C LYS A 904 -30.77 -13.74 15.89
N GLU A 905 -30.43 -13.73 14.61
CA GLU A 905 -29.73 -12.60 13.99
C GLU A 905 -30.59 -11.34 14.02
N ASN A 906 -31.86 -11.43 13.65
CA ASN A 906 -32.79 -10.30 13.68
C ASN A 906 -32.94 -9.73 15.09
N ILE A 907 -33.16 -10.58 16.09
CA ILE A 907 -33.25 -10.15 17.49
C ILE A 907 -31.96 -9.44 17.91
N ARG A 908 -30.78 -9.99 17.58
CA ARG A 908 -29.51 -9.36 17.94
C ARG A 908 -29.31 -8.01 17.25
N HIS A 909 -29.72 -7.89 15.99
CA HIS A 909 -29.62 -6.67 15.20
C HIS A 909 -30.52 -5.56 15.77
N GLU A 910 -31.78 -5.88 16.07
CA GLU A 910 -32.74 -4.92 16.64
C GLU A 910 -32.45 -4.60 18.11
N TRP A 911 -31.75 -5.49 18.82
CA TRP A 911 -31.56 -5.37 20.26
C TRP A 911 -30.78 -4.13 20.67
N THR A 912 -29.77 -3.70 19.90
CA THR A 912 -28.90 -2.60 20.32
C THR A 912 -29.64 -1.27 20.41
N ASP A 913 -30.37 -0.90 19.37
CA ASP A 913 -31.14 0.35 19.35
C ASP A 913 -32.28 0.29 20.38
N ASN A 914 -33.02 -0.83 20.42
CA ASN A 914 -34.13 -0.99 21.35
C ASN A 914 -33.67 -0.93 22.82
N GLN A 915 -32.56 -1.61 23.16
CA GLN A 915 -32.02 -1.57 24.51
C GLN A 915 -31.52 -0.18 24.88
N ALA A 916 -30.89 0.54 23.93
CA ALA A 916 -30.43 1.90 24.17
C ALA A 916 -31.61 2.84 24.50
N VAL A 917 -32.70 2.77 23.73
CA VAL A 917 -33.93 3.53 24.00
C VAL A 917 -34.49 3.18 25.37
N ASP A 918 -34.65 1.89 25.69
CA ASP A 918 -35.14 1.43 27.00
C ASP A 918 -34.27 1.93 28.17
N ASP A 919 -32.94 1.89 28.00
CA ASP A 919 -31.98 2.34 29.01
C ASP A 919 -32.04 3.86 29.21
N ILE A 920 -32.14 4.64 28.13
CA ILE A 920 -32.31 6.10 28.17
C ILE A 920 -33.60 6.43 28.93
N GLU A 921 -34.71 5.79 28.55
CA GLU A 921 -36.01 5.99 29.16
C GLU A 921 -36.03 5.64 30.66
N ARG A 922 -35.37 4.54 31.07
CA ARG A 922 -35.22 4.18 32.49
C ARG A 922 -34.33 5.17 33.25
N GLN A 923 -33.25 5.65 32.62
CA GLN A 923 -32.37 6.65 33.23
C GLN A 923 -33.13 7.96 33.46
N LEU A 924 -33.89 8.42 32.46
CA LEU A 924 -34.71 9.63 32.58
C LEU A 924 -35.84 9.49 33.62
N ARG A 925 -36.38 8.28 33.83
CA ARG A 925 -37.34 7.99 34.90
C ARG A 925 -36.72 7.78 36.29
N GLY A 926 -35.39 7.75 36.41
CA GLY A 926 -34.70 7.44 37.67
C GLY A 926 -34.74 5.97 38.10
N GLU A 927 -35.09 5.06 37.18
CA GLU A 927 -35.21 3.60 37.41
C GLU A 927 -33.93 2.84 37.05
N TRP A 928 -32.83 3.54 36.77
CA TRP A 928 -31.59 2.95 36.29
C TRP A 928 -30.76 2.28 37.39
N ASN A 929 -30.40 1.01 37.18
CA ASN A 929 -29.45 0.30 38.02
C ASN A 929 -28.30 -0.28 37.17
N PRO A 930 -27.10 0.33 37.20
CA PRO A 930 -25.95 -0.13 36.41
C PRO A 930 -25.39 -1.48 36.87
N ASN A 931 -25.69 -1.90 38.11
CA ASN A 931 -25.17 -3.13 38.72
C ASN A 931 -26.12 -4.31 38.57
N GLN A 932 -27.18 -4.21 37.76
CA GLN A 932 -28.11 -5.31 37.56
C GLN A 932 -27.41 -6.44 36.76
N VAL A 933 -26.93 -7.45 37.49
CA VAL A 933 -26.26 -8.61 36.91
C VAL A 933 -27.30 -9.50 36.22
N VAL A 934 -27.14 -9.71 34.91
CA VAL A 934 -27.87 -10.78 34.22
C VAL A 934 -27.17 -12.10 34.57
N ASP A 935 -27.74 -12.86 35.51
CA ASP A 935 -27.25 -14.21 35.82
C ASP A 935 -27.49 -15.13 34.61
N LYS A 936 -26.43 -15.30 33.81
CA LYS A 936 -26.35 -16.29 32.75
C LYS A 936 -25.95 -17.60 33.41
N GLY A 937 -26.89 -18.32 34.03
CA GLY A 937 -26.65 -19.59 34.74
C GLY A 937 -25.76 -20.57 33.97
N CYS A 938 -24.45 -20.41 34.13
CA CYS A 938 -23.40 -21.13 33.41
C CYS A 938 -22.83 -22.19 34.34
N ARG A 939 -22.46 -23.34 33.78
CA ARG A 939 -21.75 -24.35 34.56
C ARG A 939 -20.42 -23.73 35.01
N PRO A 940 -20.02 -23.92 36.28
CA PRO A 940 -18.69 -23.55 36.71
C PRO A 940 -17.64 -24.28 35.85
N GLN A 941 -16.53 -23.59 35.59
CA GLN A 941 -15.38 -24.18 34.93
C GLN A 941 -14.91 -25.42 35.69
N GLY A 942 -14.44 -26.43 34.94
CA GLY A 942 -13.74 -27.57 35.53
C GLY A 942 -12.44 -27.14 36.20
N SER A 943 -11.91 -27.95 37.13
CA SER A 943 -10.66 -27.65 37.85
C SER A 943 -9.48 -27.36 36.91
N ALA A 944 -9.28 -28.20 35.89
CA ALA A 944 -8.22 -28.02 34.90
C ALA A 944 -8.39 -26.73 34.07
N GLN A 945 -9.63 -26.37 33.71
CA GLN A 945 -9.90 -25.13 32.98
C GLN A 945 -9.65 -23.89 33.85
N LYS A 946 -10.06 -23.94 35.13
CA LYS A 946 -9.77 -22.88 36.12
C LYS A 946 -8.27 -22.70 36.29
N TYR A 947 -7.55 -23.82 36.46
CA TYR A 947 -6.10 -23.82 36.61
C TYR A 947 -5.41 -23.22 35.39
N LEU A 948 -5.81 -23.59 34.16
CA LEU A 948 -5.32 -22.99 32.93
C LEU A 948 -5.50 -21.47 32.90
N VAL A 949 -6.72 -20.99 33.15
CA VAL A 949 -7.02 -19.55 33.12
C VAL A 949 -6.23 -18.81 34.21
N GLN A 950 -6.10 -19.39 35.41
CA GLN A 950 -5.33 -18.80 36.51
C GLN A 950 -3.83 -18.77 36.20
N ALA A 951 -3.27 -19.84 35.62
CA ALA A 951 -1.87 -19.91 35.25
C ALA A 951 -1.51 -18.87 34.18
N LEU A 952 -2.40 -18.65 33.20
CA LEU A 952 -2.22 -17.63 32.16
C LEU A 952 -2.46 -16.19 32.68
N ALA A 953 -3.38 -16.02 33.63
CA ALA A 953 -3.67 -14.74 34.27
C ALA A 953 -2.67 -14.35 35.38
N ALA A 954 -1.76 -15.26 35.74
CA ALA A 954 -0.77 -15.00 36.79
C ALA A 954 0.00 -13.71 36.47
N LYS A 955 0.14 -12.84 37.48
CA LYS A 955 0.88 -11.58 37.34
C LYS A 955 2.37 -11.86 37.16
N CYS A 956 3.04 -10.96 36.45
CA CYS A 956 4.49 -11.03 36.34
C CYS A 956 5.14 -10.70 37.69
N ASP A 957 6.19 -11.44 38.03
CA ASP A 957 7.13 -11.05 39.07
C ASP A 957 8.17 -10.10 38.45
N ASN A 958 8.83 -9.28 39.25
CA ASN A 958 9.88 -8.36 38.76
C ASN A 958 11.24 -9.07 38.56
N THR A 959 11.27 -10.40 38.66
CA THR A 959 12.47 -11.24 38.54
C THR A 959 12.37 -12.18 37.35
N ILE A 960 13.52 -12.51 36.74
CA ILE A 960 13.61 -13.43 35.60
C ILE A 960 13.23 -14.86 36.04
N GLU A 961 13.65 -15.29 37.23
CA GLU A 961 13.28 -16.59 37.80
C GLU A 961 11.78 -16.69 38.07
N GLY A 962 11.17 -15.62 38.56
CA GLY A 962 9.73 -15.53 38.75
C GLY A 962 8.99 -15.62 37.42
N TYR A 963 9.50 -14.96 36.37
CA TYR A 963 9.00 -15.12 35.01
C TYR A 963 9.09 -16.58 34.52
N TYR A 964 10.25 -17.23 34.64
CA TYR A 964 10.42 -18.62 34.21
C TYR A 964 9.45 -19.57 34.92
N ARG A 965 9.26 -19.40 36.23
CA ARG A 965 8.27 -20.19 36.99
C ARG A 965 6.85 -19.98 36.45
N ARG A 966 6.48 -18.73 36.18
CA ARG A 966 5.17 -18.36 35.63
C ARG A 966 4.95 -18.95 34.24
N ARG A 967 5.93 -18.81 33.35
CA ARG A 967 5.92 -19.39 31.99
C ARG A 967 5.79 -20.91 32.04
N ASN A 968 6.64 -21.58 32.80
CA ASN A 968 6.64 -23.04 32.89
C ASN A 968 5.34 -23.57 33.48
N ASN A 969 4.80 -22.90 34.50
CA ASN A 969 3.49 -23.22 35.07
C ASN A 969 2.37 -23.08 34.03
N ALA A 970 2.39 -22.03 33.19
CA ALA A 970 1.43 -21.86 32.12
C ALA A 970 1.55 -22.93 31.02
N ILE A 971 2.78 -23.25 30.60
CA ILE A 971 3.05 -24.34 29.65
C ILE A 971 2.52 -25.68 30.20
N ASN A 972 2.80 -25.99 31.47
CA ASN A 972 2.30 -27.19 32.14
C ASN A 972 0.76 -27.21 32.21
N ALA A 973 0.14 -26.07 32.51
CA ALA A 973 -1.32 -25.95 32.53
C ALA A 973 -1.94 -26.20 31.15
N ILE A 974 -1.29 -25.76 30.07
CA ILE A 974 -1.69 -26.07 28.69
C ILE A 974 -1.56 -27.57 28.41
N ILE A 975 -0.43 -28.19 28.74
CA ILE A 975 -0.20 -29.63 28.54
C ILE A 975 -1.30 -30.45 29.23
N ILE A 976 -1.62 -30.11 30.49
CA ILE A 976 -2.67 -30.77 31.27
C ILE A 976 -4.05 -30.54 30.65
N TYR A 977 -4.35 -29.31 30.23
CA TYR A 977 -5.65 -29.01 29.66
C TYR A 977 -5.88 -29.65 28.29
N CYS A 978 -4.81 -29.87 27.50
CA CYS A 978 -4.90 -30.53 26.21
C CYS A 978 -5.53 -31.93 26.29
N THR A 979 -5.36 -32.64 27.41
CA THR A 979 -5.92 -33.99 27.62
C THR A 979 -7.36 -33.98 28.16
N VAL A 980 -7.96 -32.82 28.40
CA VAL A 980 -9.30 -32.71 29.00
C VAL A 980 -10.37 -32.86 27.94
N GLU A 981 -11.25 -33.84 28.09
CA GLU A 981 -12.47 -33.92 27.29
C GLU A 981 -13.51 -32.92 27.78
N GLU A 982 -13.96 -32.07 26.88
CA GLU A 982 -14.97 -31.07 27.20
C GLU A 982 -16.37 -31.67 27.11
N GLY A 983 -17.18 -31.44 28.15
CA GLY A 983 -18.60 -31.78 28.12
C GLY A 983 -19.38 -31.08 26.99
N PRO A 984 -20.61 -31.50 26.69
CA PRO A 984 -21.42 -30.89 25.63
C PRO A 984 -21.69 -29.41 25.92
N THR A 985 -21.83 -28.62 24.86
CA THR A 985 -22.22 -27.22 24.95
C THR A 985 -23.55 -27.06 25.70
N ILE A 986 -23.57 -26.23 26.74
CA ILE A 986 -24.79 -25.97 27.51
C ILE A 986 -25.84 -25.31 26.60
N ARG A 987 -27.05 -25.86 26.58
CA ARG A 987 -28.26 -25.15 26.17
C ARG A 987 -29.04 -24.81 27.42
N ARG A 988 -29.51 -23.58 27.51
CA ARG A 988 -30.40 -23.06 28.57
C ARG A 988 -31.45 -24.12 28.93
N LYS A 989 -31.36 -24.71 30.12
CA LYS A 989 -32.52 -25.35 30.75
C LYS A 989 -33.27 -24.23 31.43
N ASN A 990 -34.52 -24.02 31.05
CA ASN A 990 -35.38 -23.04 31.71
C ASN A 990 -35.49 -23.39 33.20
N ALA A 991 -35.46 -22.37 34.06
CA ALA A 991 -36.18 -22.44 35.31
C ALA A 991 -37.64 -22.78 34.97
N SER A 992 -38.09 -23.95 35.39
CA SER A 992 -39.51 -24.29 35.39
C SER A 992 -40.26 -23.22 36.16
N SER A 993 -41.42 -22.84 35.64
CA SER A 993 -42.44 -22.00 36.27
C SER A 993 -42.50 -22.16 37.80
N ALA A 994 -41.78 -21.33 38.53
CA ALA A 994 -42.12 -21.04 39.91
C ALA A 994 -43.22 -19.99 39.84
N LYS A 995 -44.46 -20.40 40.15
CA LYS A 995 -45.56 -19.46 40.38
C LYS A 995 -45.12 -18.44 41.44
N PRO A 996 -45.51 -17.16 41.33
CA PRO A 996 -45.26 -16.20 42.39
C PRO A 996 -45.99 -16.70 43.65
N GLN A 997 -45.25 -17.05 44.70
CA GLN A 997 -45.83 -17.19 46.02
C GLN A 997 -46.14 -15.77 46.50
N HIS A 998 -47.42 -15.43 46.51
CA HIS A 998 -47.95 -14.36 47.35
C HIS A 998 -47.58 -14.71 48.80
N LEU A 999 -46.58 -14.03 49.36
CA LEU A 999 -46.39 -13.98 50.81
C LEU A 999 -46.91 -12.62 51.28
N TYR A 1000 -48.00 -12.68 52.03
CA TYR A 1000 -48.52 -11.57 52.81
C TYR A 1000 -47.43 -11.06 53.76
N CYS A 1001 -47.14 -9.76 53.72
CA CYS A 1001 -46.42 -9.09 54.79
C CYS A 1001 -47.33 -9.07 56.03
N ILE A 1002 -46.92 -9.78 57.08
CA ILE A 1002 -47.36 -9.50 58.44
C ILE A 1002 -46.21 -8.70 59.07
N ASP A 1003 -46.50 -7.45 59.43
CA ASP A 1003 -45.64 -6.61 60.24
C ASP A 1003 -45.47 -7.24 61.63
N THR A 1004 -44.24 -7.60 61.98
CA THR A 1004 -43.80 -7.71 63.36
C THR A 1004 -42.46 -7.02 63.50
N GLN A 1005 -42.49 -5.85 64.12
CA GLN A 1005 -41.33 -5.13 64.63
C GLN A 1005 -40.65 -5.98 65.71
N GLU A 1006 -39.36 -6.30 65.53
CA GLU A 1006 -38.45 -6.55 66.64
C GLU A 1006 -37.10 -5.89 66.35
N GLU A 1007 -36.82 -4.83 67.12
CA GLU A 1007 -35.57 -4.10 67.17
C GLU A 1007 -34.46 -4.95 67.82
N GLY A 1008 -33.27 -4.93 67.22
CA GLY A 1008 -32.08 -5.59 67.75
C GLY A 1008 -31.51 -4.92 69.01
N PRO A 1009 -30.95 -5.69 69.97
CA PRO A 1009 -30.49 -5.17 71.24
C PRO A 1009 -29.07 -4.59 71.12
N LEU A 1010 -28.95 -3.35 70.65
CA LEU A 1010 -27.71 -2.56 70.79
C LEU A 1010 -27.93 -1.03 70.79
N GLN A 1011 -29.13 -0.58 71.17
CA GLN A 1011 -29.44 0.84 71.46
C GLN A 1011 -30.10 1.07 72.83
N LYS A 1012 -29.94 0.12 73.77
CA LYS A 1012 -30.56 0.19 75.11
C LYS A 1012 -29.70 0.85 76.20
N ALA A 1013 -28.72 1.69 75.87
CA ALA A 1013 -27.86 2.30 76.91
C ALA A 1013 -27.32 3.72 76.65
N LEU A 1014 -27.85 4.50 75.70
CA LEU A 1014 -27.45 5.91 75.54
C LEU A 1014 -28.61 6.77 75.04
N LYS A 1015 -29.57 7.05 75.94
CA LYS A 1015 -30.35 8.31 76.05
C LYS A 1015 -31.46 8.16 77.12
N SER A 1016 -31.04 8.01 78.37
CA SER A 1016 -31.76 8.60 79.50
C SER A 1016 -31.05 9.90 79.86
N ARG A 1017 -31.32 10.95 79.07
CA ARG A 1017 -31.32 12.38 79.40
C ARG A 1017 -31.33 13.21 78.12
#